data_AF-A0A3C0TEK8-F1
#
_entry.id   AF-A0A3C0TEK8-F1
#
_cell.length_a   1.000
_cell.length_b   1.000
_cell.length_c   1.000
_cell.angle_alpha   90.00
_cell.angle_beta   90.00
_cell.angle_gamma   90.00
#
_symmetry.space_group_name_H-M   'P 1'
#
loop_
_entity.id
_entity.type
_entity.pdbx_description
1 polymer ?
#
loop_
_entity_poly.entity_id
_entity_poly.type
_entity_poly.pdbx_seq_one_letter_code
_entity_poly.pdbx_strand_id
1 'polypeptide(L)'
;MAETVNRGPDIDLKPYIEKGFDRMQCEQIRRGIIDKVDVSVYTDLKFDALQMREIRRGMKAGLDISLYARHDLNSYQMREVRVGIEKGIDMTAFVKPEYSPLTIRALAVGKENDIDAMYAINNGFAGKKALLYVQGKMADVDIMAYLKRGLAEDQIEAVIEAGKKNIDLTPFLGLNLYGVQLSEITLALEKGLSVSSFANGGYNWIQMHEIVRQLEKGIDIKPILNRDFSVEQMREICMGIEKGLDVTRFAKPGYEPDEMAEIREKMFKEGDFENRIDEILSNALVSDLLTMDDLPQIDFDIGSEAQKLLEQEEVVNPAVELAKELIGNTVERIEKTKEVETELKRDIHIVVAEDKMSATLNITQPSNDTKIGVREITKALREYDVKQGIKQDVIKKVVDEQLYFTDIVVAEGKQPIKGEDGRFDYHFRKEVKATPKILPNGAVDYKGIELFETVEKGQVIADYIPATGGEFGYDIEGNLINPERGRELPTLKGKGFHASEDKKQYISDITGIIEWIDDETIEIRNVYVVDGDVDLSVGNVNFDGDVEIRGNVDADFMISASGNVSIAGNCEACSIFAGKDILIQGGVQGRGTSEINAGGSLIGQFFESCKAIKAGEDMTCTYLLNCDTCCEGKLSVAGRRGVIIGGHTIAKMGMECFGIGNLAESKSIVEVGVGEGDTRAYTELMNKCEKVQNDIKTLENGIEKIMAMEKRDPKVDELYDKLTDALYTQKKELKELLEEREISIVKMSARKDAKIEVKGTVYPGTRVIISSDLYMVKETIKNVRFVKRDGVVGYVVRTKF
;
A
#
# COMPACT_ATOMS: atom_id res chain seq x y z
N MET A 1 12.09 -32.12 -26.80
CA MET A 1 13.05 -31.35 -27.64
C MET A 1 12.23 -30.37 -28.47
N ALA A 2 12.47 -29.06 -28.48
CA ALA A 2 13.45 -28.30 -27.69
C ALA A 2 12.84 -26.96 -27.26
N GLU A 3 13.13 -26.51 -26.04
CA GLU A 3 12.73 -25.18 -25.55
C GLU A 3 13.85 -24.17 -25.82
N THR A 4 13.58 -23.16 -26.65
CA THR A 4 14.51 -22.03 -26.89
C THR A 4 13.78 -20.69 -26.89
N VAL A 5 13.07 -20.38 -25.79
CA VAL A 5 12.60 -19.02 -25.54
C VAL A 5 13.78 -18.17 -25.01
N ASN A 6 14.45 -17.49 -25.94
CA ASN A 6 15.23 -16.26 -25.76
C ASN A 6 16.02 -16.15 -24.42
N ARG A 7 16.99 -17.04 -24.21
CA ARG A 7 18.00 -16.84 -23.14
C ARG A 7 18.88 -15.64 -23.50
N GLY A 8 19.32 -14.92 -22.46
CA GLY A 8 20.48 -14.02 -22.56
C GLY A 8 21.79 -14.83 -22.67
N PRO A 9 22.95 -14.30 -22.23
CA PRO A 9 24.13 -15.15 -22.06
C PRO A 9 23.78 -16.35 -21.18
N ASP A 10 24.25 -17.55 -21.57
CA ASP A 10 23.83 -18.82 -20.98
C ASP A 10 24.54 -19.08 -19.65
N ILE A 11 24.18 -18.25 -18.67
CA ILE A 11 24.65 -18.27 -17.29
C ILE A 11 24.02 -19.47 -16.60
N ASP A 12 24.84 -20.43 -16.18
CA ASP A 12 24.37 -21.55 -15.38
C ASP A 12 23.95 -21.07 -13.98
N LEU A 13 22.71 -21.38 -13.63
CA LEU A 13 22.12 -21.05 -12.33
C LEU A 13 21.80 -22.31 -11.51
N LYS A 14 22.08 -23.52 -12.02
CA LYS A 14 21.89 -24.77 -11.26
C LYS A 14 22.57 -24.72 -9.89
N PRO A 15 23.82 -24.23 -9.71
CA PRO A 15 24.46 -24.19 -8.39
C PRO A 15 23.81 -23.24 -7.38
N TYR A 16 22.83 -22.42 -7.80
CA TYR A 16 22.00 -21.59 -6.94
C TYR A 16 20.62 -22.23 -6.73
N ILE A 17 20.01 -22.79 -7.78
CA ILE A 17 18.74 -23.53 -7.68
C ILE A 17 18.90 -24.75 -6.74
N GLU A 18 20.01 -25.48 -6.85
CA GLU A 18 20.38 -26.62 -6.00
C GLU A 18 20.71 -26.20 -4.54
N LYS A 19 20.97 -24.90 -4.31
CA LYS A 19 21.08 -24.30 -2.97
C LYS A 19 19.77 -23.72 -2.43
N GLY A 20 18.65 -23.89 -3.15
CA GLY A 20 17.33 -23.42 -2.73
C GLY A 20 17.00 -21.97 -3.09
N PHE A 21 17.78 -21.30 -3.95
CA PHE A 21 17.44 -19.94 -4.39
C PHE A 21 16.24 -19.95 -5.35
N ASP A 22 15.25 -19.09 -5.10
CA ASP A 22 14.03 -18.98 -5.89
C ASP A 22 14.28 -18.40 -7.31
N ARG A 23 13.26 -18.45 -8.17
CA ARG A 23 13.34 -18.00 -9.57
C ARG A 23 13.63 -16.50 -9.72
N MET A 24 13.14 -15.65 -8.83
CA MET A 24 13.36 -14.20 -8.80
C MET A 24 14.72 -13.84 -8.19
N GLN A 25 15.16 -14.54 -7.14
CA GLN A 25 16.52 -14.45 -6.61
C GLN A 25 17.55 -14.84 -7.69
N CYS A 26 17.36 -16.00 -8.34
CA CYS A 26 18.16 -16.47 -9.48
C CYS A 26 18.20 -15.46 -10.64
N GLU A 27 17.11 -14.71 -10.89
CA GLU A 27 17.08 -13.65 -11.88
C GLU A 27 17.84 -12.38 -11.43
N GLN A 28 17.91 -12.06 -10.13
CA GLN A 28 18.85 -11.02 -9.64
C GLN A 28 20.31 -11.47 -9.71
N ILE A 29 20.60 -12.75 -9.44
CA ILE A 29 21.94 -13.32 -9.57
C ILE A 29 22.38 -13.27 -11.04
N ARG A 30 21.54 -13.73 -11.97
CA ARG A 30 21.75 -13.57 -13.42
C ARG A 30 22.01 -12.12 -13.81
N ARG A 31 21.18 -11.19 -13.33
CA ARG A 31 21.34 -9.75 -13.64
C ARG A 31 22.64 -9.19 -13.09
N GLY A 32 23.10 -9.63 -11.92
CA GLY A 32 24.39 -9.19 -11.38
C GLY A 32 25.58 -9.62 -12.23
N ILE A 33 25.56 -10.88 -12.68
CA ILE A 33 26.56 -11.44 -13.60
C ILE A 33 26.55 -10.69 -14.95
N ILE A 34 25.36 -10.33 -15.48
CA ILE A 34 25.22 -9.49 -16.69
C ILE A 34 25.72 -8.05 -16.44
N ASP A 35 25.40 -7.48 -15.28
CA ASP A 35 25.81 -6.15 -14.84
C ASP A 35 27.29 -6.06 -14.44
N LYS A 36 27.99 -7.21 -14.37
CA LYS A 36 29.39 -7.39 -13.94
C LYS A 36 29.67 -6.94 -12.50
N VAL A 37 28.69 -7.06 -11.61
CA VAL A 37 28.88 -6.87 -10.16
C VAL A 37 29.14 -8.22 -9.49
N ASP A 38 29.88 -8.21 -8.37
CA ASP A 38 30.12 -9.43 -7.60
C ASP A 38 28.83 -9.88 -6.92
N VAL A 39 28.28 -11.00 -7.39
CA VAL A 39 27.03 -11.55 -6.85
C VAL A 39 27.22 -12.24 -5.51
N SER A 40 28.46 -12.63 -5.14
CA SER A 40 28.71 -13.34 -3.88
C SER A 40 28.29 -12.54 -2.65
N VAL A 41 28.34 -11.21 -2.75
CA VAL A 41 27.99 -10.26 -1.68
C VAL A 41 26.49 -10.24 -1.36
N TYR A 42 25.62 -10.73 -2.26
CA TYR A 42 24.18 -10.80 -2.02
C TYR A 42 23.54 -12.16 -2.31
N THR A 43 24.32 -13.20 -2.64
CA THR A 43 23.84 -14.60 -2.71
C THR A 43 23.72 -15.21 -1.31
N ASP A 44 22.86 -14.64 -0.47
CA ASP A 44 22.37 -15.23 0.78
C ASP A 44 20.86 -15.48 0.64
N LEU A 45 20.40 -16.66 1.06
CA LEU A 45 18.99 -17.07 1.03
C LEU A 45 18.10 -16.18 1.93
N LYS A 46 18.69 -15.53 2.93
CA LYS A 46 18.02 -14.56 3.81
C LYS A 46 17.72 -13.21 3.14
N PHE A 47 18.14 -12.99 1.89
CA PHE A 47 17.73 -11.83 1.11
C PHE A 47 16.60 -12.20 0.14
N ASP A 48 15.47 -11.51 0.23
CA ASP A 48 14.42 -11.57 -0.78
C ASP A 48 14.91 -11.00 -2.13
N ALA A 49 14.24 -11.37 -3.23
CA ALA A 49 14.63 -10.95 -4.58
C ALA A 49 14.55 -9.42 -4.83
N LEU A 50 13.87 -8.65 -3.98
CA LEU A 50 13.79 -7.20 -4.00
C LEU A 50 14.95 -6.57 -3.19
N GLN A 51 15.34 -7.15 -2.05
CA GLN A 51 16.56 -6.79 -1.31
C GLN A 51 17.79 -7.00 -2.20
N MET A 52 17.94 -8.20 -2.79
CA MET A 52 18.98 -8.48 -3.80
C MET A 52 18.97 -7.48 -4.96
N ARG A 53 17.79 -7.03 -5.41
CA ARG A 53 17.64 -6.06 -6.51
C ARG A 53 18.18 -4.68 -6.12
N GLU A 54 17.97 -4.23 -4.89
CA GLU A 54 18.51 -2.94 -4.44
C GLU A 54 20.01 -3.02 -4.14
N ILE A 55 20.51 -4.10 -3.52
CA ILE A 55 21.95 -4.30 -3.32
C ILE A 55 22.69 -4.32 -4.68
N ARG A 56 22.22 -5.14 -5.65
CA ARG A 56 22.75 -5.17 -7.03
C ARG A 56 22.74 -3.79 -7.69
N ARG A 57 21.69 -2.99 -7.47
CA ARG A 57 21.60 -1.61 -7.99
C ARG A 57 22.68 -0.71 -7.39
N GLY A 58 22.90 -0.77 -6.07
CA GLY A 58 23.96 0.00 -5.42
C GLY A 58 25.35 -0.36 -5.93
N MET A 59 25.67 -1.66 -6.02
CA MET A 59 26.93 -2.14 -6.59
C MET A 59 27.12 -1.67 -8.04
N LYS A 60 26.06 -1.70 -8.85
CA LYS A 60 26.09 -1.24 -10.25
C LYS A 60 26.30 0.28 -10.36
N ALA A 61 25.81 1.05 -9.40
CA ALA A 61 26.02 2.49 -9.29
C ALA A 61 27.34 2.88 -8.59
N GLY A 62 28.14 1.89 -8.14
CA GLY A 62 29.42 2.14 -7.46
C GLY A 62 29.29 2.67 -6.03
N LEU A 63 28.14 2.47 -5.39
CA LEU A 63 27.85 2.94 -4.03
C LEU A 63 28.40 1.98 -2.98
N ASP A 64 28.68 2.50 -1.78
CA ASP A 64 28.80 1.64 -0.60
C ASP A 64 27.43 1.02 -0.27
N ILE A 65 27.41 -0.30 -0.24
CA ILE A 65 26.23 -1.11 0.11
C ILE A 65 26.26 -1.60 1.56
N SER A 66 27.41 -1.54 2.24
CA SER A 66 27.60 -2.13 3.58
C SER A 66 26.63 -1.57 4.62
N LEU A 67 26.26 -0.30 4.46
CA LEU A 67 25.32 0.39 5.34
C LEU A 67 23.89 -0.19 5.30
N TYR A 68 23.44 -0.76 4.17
CA TYR A 68 22.07 -1.24 4.00
C TYR A 68 21.91 -2.68 3.48
N ALA A 69 22.99 -3.38 3.10
CA ALA A 69 22.96 -4.79 2.74
C ALA A 69 22.83 -5.68 4.00
N ARG A 70 21.70 -5.55 4.71
CA ARG A 70 21.42 -6.18 5.99
C ARG A 70 20.04 -6.85 5.98
N HIS A 71 19.92 -8.04 6.56
CA HIS A 71 18.66 -8.80 6.56
C HIS A 71 17.56 -8.17 7.44
N ASP A 72 17.92 -7.29 8.37
CA ASP A 72 17.01 -6.56 9.26
C ASP A 72 16.42 -5.29 8.63
N LEU A 73 16.68 -5.05 7.34
CA LEU A 73 16.10 -3.96 6.56
C LEU A 73 15.32 -4.52 5.38
N ASN A 74 14.04 -4.18 5.24
CA ASN A 74 13.25 -4.58 4.08
C ASN A 74 13.68 -3.84 2.80
N SER A 75 13.30 -4.37 1.63
CA SER A 75 13.70 -3.81 0.33
C SER A 75 13.25 -2.37 0.07
N TYR A 76 12.24 -1.86 0.79
CA TYR A 76 11.85 -0.44 0.73
C TYR A 76 12.77 0.44 1.60
N GLN A 77 13.16 -0.02 2.80
CA GLN A 77 14.18 0.67 3.61
C GLN A 77 15.52 0.74 2.85
N MET A 78 15.98 -0.39 2.29
CA MET A 78 17.16 -0.45 1.43
C MET A 78 17.09 0.54 0.25
N ARG A 79 15.93 0.64 -0.41
CA ARG A 79 15.72 1.57 -1.53
C ARG A 79 15.91 3.03 -1.11
N GLU A 80 15.35 3.45 0.02
CA GLU A 80 15.43 4.86 0.44
C GLU A 80 16.85 5.20 0.92
N VAL A 81 17.55 4.28 1.58
CA VAL A 81 18.99 4.46 1.89
C VAL A 81 19.83 4.56 0.62
N ARG A 82 19.63 3.64 -0.33
CA ARG A 82 20.34 3.67 -1.63
C ARG A 82 20.13 5.00 -2.35
N VAL A 83 18.90 5.50 -2.41
CA VAL A 83 18.57 6.79 -3.05
C VAL A 83 19.18 7.98 -2.30
N GLY A 84 19.30 7.91 -0.97
CA GLY A 84 20.05 8.90 -0.19
C GLY A 84 21.54 8.94 -0.55
N ILE A 85 22.19 7.77 -0.62
CA ILE A 85 23.60 7.65 -1.01
C ILE A 85 23.81 8.09 -2.47
N GLU A 86 22.87 7.79 -3.39
CA GLU A 86 22.90 8.27 -4.79
C GLU A 86 22.82 9.80 -4.91
N LYS A 87 22.25 10.49 -3.91
CA LYS A 87 22.23 11.95 -3.79
C LYS A 87 23.47 12.52 -3.08
N GLY A 88 24.38 11.66 -2.59
CA GLY A 88 25.54 12.07 -1.79
C GLY A 88 25.21 12.41 -0.33
N ILE A 89 24.04 11.98 0.17
CA ILE A 89 23.62 12.22 1.56
C ILE A 89 24.26 11.18 2.47
N ASP A 90 24.89 11.61 3.57
CA ASP A 90 25.31 10.70 4.63
C ASP A 90 24.07 10.13 5.34
N MET A 91 23.83 8.84 5.09
CA MET A 91 22.71 8.09 5.65
C MET A 91 23.06 7.36 6.96
N THR A 92 24.32 7.39 7.43
CA THR A 92 24.81 6.48 8.50
C THR A 92 23.98 6.54 9.79
N ALA A 93 23.61 7.73 10.24
CA ALA A 93 22.79 7.94 11.45
C ALA A 93 21.30 7.55 11.27
N PHE A 94 20.84 7.32 10.03
CA PHE A 94 19.43 7.17 9.66
C PHE A 94 19.04 5.71 9.35
N VAL A 95 19.99 4.78 9.28
CA VAL A 95 19.70 3.38 8.91
C VAL A 95 19.46 2.51 10.14
N LYS A 96 18.18 2.39 10.53
CA LYS A 96 17.74 1.59 11.66
C LYS A 96 16.52 0.73 11.31
N PRO A 97 16.43 -0.55 11.74
CA PRO A 97 15.31 -1.44 11.44
C PRO A 97 13.94 -0.88 11.81
N GLU A 98 13.84 -0.15 12.92
CA GLU A 98 12.61 0.45 13.43
C GLU A 98 12.13 1.68 12.63
N TYR A 99 12.94 2.22 11.71
CA TYR A 99 12.56 3.37 10.90
C TYR A 99 11.88 2.95 9.60
N SER A 100 10.59 3.27 9.48
CA SER A 100 9.82 3.07 8.26
C SER A 100 10.51 3.72 7.03
N PRO A 101 10.27 3.23 5.79
CA PRO A 101 10.82 3.86 4.59
C PRO A 101 10.52 5.36 4.48
N LEU A 102 9.33 5.80 4.91
CA LEU A 102 8.97 7.23 4.93
C LEU A 102 9.71 8.01 6.02
N THR A 103 10.04 7.38 7.16
CA THR A 103 10.93 7.98 8.17
C THR A 103 12.35 8.16 7.62
N ILE A 104 12.90 7.15 6.95
CA ILE A 104 14.22 7.22 6.31
C ILE A 104 14.24 8.30 5.21
N ARG A 105 13.17 8.38 4.39
CA ARG A 105 13.01 9.45 3.40
C ARG A 105 12.92 10.84 4.03
N ALA A 106 12.18 11.00 5.14
CA ALA A 106 12.09 12.27 5.85
C ALA A 106 13.47 12.72 6.38
N LEU A 107 14.25 11.80 6.94
CA LEU A 107 15.62 12.07 7.39
C LEU A 107 16.54 12.45 6.23
N ALA A 108 16.49 11.72 5.11
CA ALA A 108 17.28 12.03 3.92
C ALA A 108 16.92 13.41 3.32
N VAL A 109 15.64 13.67 3.06
CA VAL A 109 15.18 14.94 2.47
C VAL A 109 15.37 16.11 3.44
N GLY A 110 15.23 15.88 4.74
CA GLY A 110 15.58 16.87 5.77
C GLY A 110 17.06 17.22 5.70
N LYS A 111 17.94 16.21 5.69
CA LYS A 111 19.39 16.41 5.61
C LYS A 111 19.87 17.03 4.29
N GLU A 112 19.15 16.78 3.19
CA GLU A 112 19.37 17.40 1.88
C GLU A 112 19.04 18.90 1.85
N ASN A 113 18.21 19.39 2.78
CA ASN A 113 17.73 20.78 2.84
C ASN A 113 18.04 21.45 4.19
N ASP A 114 19.01 20.93 4.95
CA ASP A 114 19.43 21.38 6.30
C ASP A 114 18.29 21.54 7.33
N ILE A 115 17.25 20.69 7.23
CA ILE A 115 16.11 20.63 8.15
C ILE A 115 16.22 19.41 9.08
N ASP A 116 16.13 19.63 10.39
CA ASP A 116 16.14 18.55 11.39
C ASP A 116 14.80 17.77 11.44
N ALA A 117 14.71 16.71 10.66
CA ALA A 117 13.59 15.77 10.71
C ALA A 117 13.51 14.95 12.02
N MET A 118 14.61 14.82 12.79
CA MET A 118 14.56 14.14 14.10
C MET A 118 13.74 14.93 15.11
N TYR A 119 13.63 16.26 15.00
CA TYR A 119 12.73 17.06 15.83
C TYR A 119 11.28 16.54 15.78
N ALA A 120 10.75 16.26 14.59
CA ALA A 120 9.39 15.73 14.43
C ALA A 120 9.27 14.30 14.99
N ILE A 121 10.25 13.43 14.70
CA ILE A 121 10.28 12.04 15.16
C ILE A 121 10.33 11.97 16.70
N ASN A 122 11.16 12.80 17.34
CA ASN A 122 11.26 12.91 18.80
C ASN A 122 10.00 13.50 19.47
N ASN A 123 9.15 14.20 18.70
CA ASN A 123 7.82 14.63 19.14
C ASN A 123 6.72 13.57 18.84
N GLY A 124 7.09 12.36 18.41
CA GLY A 124 6.16 11.26 18.10
C GLY A 124 5.66 11.22 16.65
N PHE A 125 6.09 12.15 15.78
CA PHE A 125 5.64 12.25 14.39
C PHE A 125 6.63 11.58 13.44
N ALA A 126 6.52 10.26 13.29
CA ALA A 126 7.31 9.45 12.35
C ALA A 126 6.63 9.29 10.97
N GLY A 127 7.28 8.58 10.04
CA GLY A 127 6.68 8.17 8.76
C GLY A 127 6.27 9.36 7.88
N LYS A 128 5.03 9.33 7.37
CA LYS A 128 4.49 10.41 6.51
C LYS A 128 4.45 11.76 7.23
N LYS A 129 4.13 11.78 8.53
CA LYS A 129 4.12 13.01 9.35
C LYS A 129 5.50 13.65 9.51
N ALA A 130 6.57 12.86 9.60
CA ALA A 130 7.94 13.37 9.56
C ALA A 130 8.27 14.02 8.21
N LEU A 131 7.83 13.40 7.10
CA LEU A 131 8.06 13.92 5.76
C LEU A 131 7.28 15.22 5.50
N LEU A 132 6.03 15.30 5.99
CA LEU A 132 5.23 16.53 5.94
C LEU A 132 5.87 17.66 6.75
N TYR A 133 6.48 17.37 7.90
CA TYR A 133 7.22 18.38 8.68
C TYR A 133 8.36 19.00 7.87
N VAL A 134 9.17 18.16 7.21
CA VAL A 134 10.24 18.64 6.33
C VAL A 134 9.67 19.47 5.17
N GLN A 135 8.63 18.98 4.50
CA GLN A 135 7.98 19.70 3.40
C GLN A 135 7.35 21.04 3.82
N GLY A 136 6.86 21.14 5.07
CA GLY A 136 6.41 22.39 5.67
C GLY A 136 7.56 23.37 5.90
N LYS A 137 8.67 22.91 6.49
CA LYS A 137 9.87 23.76 6.66
C LYS A 137 10.51 24.20 5.34
N MET A 138 10.48 23.34 4.30
CA MET A 138 10.86 23.72 2.92
C MET A 138 9.92 24.76 2.28
N ALA A 139 8.75 25.01 2.87
CA ALA A 139 7.75 25.98 2.42
C ALA A 139 7.61 27.19 3.39
N ASP A 140 8.49 27.30 4.38
CA ASP A 140 8.42 28.24 5.51
C ASP A 140 7.12 28.18 6.34
N VAL A 141 6.50 26.99 6.40
CA VAL A 141 5.27 26.72 7.18
C VAL A 141 5.61 25.89 8.42
N ASP A 142 5.37 26.43 9.62
CA ASP A 142 5.54 25.65 10.86
C ASP A 142 4.36 24.73 11.17
N ILE A 143 4.33 23.57 10.51
CA ILE A 143 3.22 22.62 10.68
C ILE A 143 3.19 21.88 12.03
N MET A 144 4.16 22.10 12.92
CA MET A 144 4.20 21.41 14.23
C MET A 144 3.00 21.75 15.12
N ALA A 145 2.43 22.94 14.97
CA ALA A 145 1.17 23.30 15.63
C ALA A 145 0.00 22.44 15.11
N TYR A 146 -0.08 22.19 13.80
CA TYR A 146 -1.14 21.37 13.19
C TYR A 146 -0.98 19.89 13.51
N LEU A 147 0.25 19.36 13.49
CA LEU A 147 0.56 18.00 13.91
C LEU A 147 0.17 17.76 15.38
N LYS A 148 0.49 18.69 16.29
CA LYS A 148 0.10 18.61 17.72
C LYS A 148 -1.40 18.82 17.96
N ARG A 149 -2.10 19.51 17.06
CA ARG A 149 -3.58 19.60 17.04
C ARG A 149 -4.27 18.35 16.45
N GLY A 150 -3.52 17.39 15.93
CA GLY A 150 -4.07 16.13 15.40
C GLY A 150 -4.76 16.25 14.04
N LEU A 151 -4.41 17.26 13.22
CA LEU A 151 -4.99 17.42 11.88
C LEU A 151 -4.68 16.21 10.98
N ALA A 152 -5.57 15.97 10.02
CA ALA A 152 -5.40 14.93 9.01
C ALA A 152 -4.28 15.28 8.02
N GLU A 153 -3.68 14.26 7.42
CA GLU A 153 -2.47 14.46 6.59
C GLU A 153 -2.75 15.23 5.30
N ASP A 154 -3.93 15.06 4.70
CA ASP A 154 -4.40 15.80 3.53
C ASP A 154 -4.66 17.29 3.83
N GLN A 155 -5.18 17.61 5.01
CA GLN A 155 -5.31 18.99 5.49
C GLN A 155 -3.93 19.65 5.65
N ILE A 156 -2.96 18.92 6.20
CA ILE A 156 -1.58 19.39 6.36
C ILE A 156 -0.90 19.58 4.99
N GLU A 157 -1.12 18.67 4.04
CA GLU A 157 -0.64 18.81 2.66
C GLU A 157 -1.20 20.08 1.98
N ALA A 158 -2.51 20.34 2.13
CA ALA A 158 -3.14 21.55 1.60
C ALA A 158 -2.59 22.83 2.27
N VAL A 159 -2.34 22.81 3.58
CA VAL A 159 -1.71 23.93 4.31
C VAL A 159 -0.28 24.19 3.83
N ILE A 160 0.50 23.14 3.52
CA ILE A 160 1.84 23.27 2.94
C ILE A 160 1.78 23.81 1.51
N GLU A 161 0.78 23.43 0.70
CA GLU A 161 0.61 23.99 -0.65
C GLU A 161 0.19 25.46 -0.63
N ALA A 162 -0.74 25.83 0.26
CA ALA A 162 -1.16 27.22 0.44
C ALA A 162 -0.02 28.11 0.95
N GLY A 163 0.79 27.63 1.89
CA GLY A 163 1.97 28.36 2.38
C GLY A 163 2.99 28.70 1.29
N LYS A 164 3.24 27.78 0.32
CA LYS A 164 4.09 28.05 -0.87
C LYS A 164 3.56 29.19 -1.75
N LYS A 165 2.26 29.52 -1.62
CA LYS A 165 1.58 30.61 -2.32
C LYS A 165 1.41 31.86 -1.44
N ASN A 166 1.95 31.86 -0.21
CA ASN A 166 1.74 32.86 0.85
C ASN A 166 0.26 33.02 1.28
N ILE A 167 -0.51 31.93 1.25
CA ILE A 167 -1.93 31.90 1.63
C ILE A 167 -2.07 31.21 2.99
N ASP A 168 -2.61 31.93 3.98
CA ASP A 168 -2.96 31.34 5.28
C ASP A 168 -4.32 30.65 5.22
N LEU A 169 -4.34 29.35 5.52
CA LEU A 169 -5.55 28.55 5.66
C LEU A 169 -6.04 28.39 7.10
N THR A 170 -5.30 28.89 8.11
CA THR A 170 -5.62 28.74 9.53
C THR A 170 -7.08 29.06 9.89
N PRO A 171 -7.73 30.10 9.35
CA PRO A 171 -9.15 30.39 9.62
C PRO A 171 -10.12 29.27 9.24
N PHE A 172 -9.80 28.46 8.22
CA PHE A 172 -10.69 27.44 7.66
C PHE A 172 -10.54 26.07 8.32
N LEU A 173 -9.44 25.83 9.04
CA LEU A 173 -9.13 24.55 9.69
C LEU A 173 -10.11 24.16 10.82
N GLY A 174 -10.99 25.07 11.24
CA GLY A 174 -12.08 24.78 12.19
C GLY A 174 -13.40 24.32 11.54
N LEU A 175 -13.50 24.33 10.21
CA LEU A 175 -14.79 24.22 9.49
C LEU A 175 -15.14 22.80 8.99
N ASN A 176 -14.45 21.79 9.51
CA ASN A 176 -14.56 20.37 9.12
C ASN A 176 -14.42 20.14 7.59
N LEU A 177 -13.36 20.75 7.02
CA LEU A 177 -12.99 20.70 5.61
C LEU A 177 -11.83 19.72 5.39
N TYR A 178 -11.92 18.90 4.35
CA TYR A 178 -10.85 18.02 3.89
C TYR A 178 -9.81 18.79 3.06
N GLY A 179 -8.61 18.23 2.90
CA GLY A 179 -7.51 18.82 2.14
C GLY A 179 -7.92 19.26 0.74
N VAL A 180 -8.73 18.45 0.03
CA VAL A 180 -9.25 18.81 -1.30
C VAL A 180 -10.15 20.05 -1.30
N GLN A 181 -10.93 20.31 -0.25
CA GLN A 181 -11.75 21.53 -0.15
C GLN A 181 -10.89 22.74 0.21
N LEU A 182 -9.87 22.53 1.05
CA LEU A 182 -8.85 23.54 1.38
C LEU A 182 -8.02 23.94 0.14
N SER A 183 -7.74 23.00 -0.79
CA SER A 183 -7.12 23.31 -2.08
C SER A 183 -7.98 24.24 -2.95
N GLU A 184 -9.30 24.04 -3.02
CA GLU A 184 -10.19 24.94 -3.79
C GLU A 184 -10.31 26.33 -3.14
N ILE A 185 -10.28 26.42 -1.80
CA ILE A 185 -10.17 27.70 -1.07
C ILE A 185 -8.83 28.38 -1.40
N THR A 186 -7.73 27.62 -1.43
CA THR A 186 -6.41 28.14 -1.83
C THR A 186 -6.45 28.70 -3.26
N LEU A 187 -7.04 27.96 -4.20
CA LEU A 187 -7.18 28.39 -5.60
C LEU A 187 -8.02 29.67 -5.75
N ALA A 188 -9.06 29.84 -4.94
CA ALA A 188 -9.83 31.10 -4.92
C ALA A 188 -9.04 32.27 -4.35
N LEU A 189 -8.38 32.08 -3.20
CA LEU A 189 -7.58 33.13 -2.55
C LEU A 189 -6.38 33.55 -3.42
N GLU A 190 -5.74 32.60 -4.11
CA GLU A 190 -4.69 32.82 -5.12
C GLU A 190 -5.16 33.72 -6.27
N LYS A 191 -6.46 33.67 -6.62
CA LYS A 191 -7.12 34.51 -7.63
C LYS A 191 -7.77 35.76 -7.05
N GLY A 192 -7.60 36.04 -5.75
CA GLY A 192 -8.22 37.19 -5.06
C GLY A 192 -9.74 37.11 -4.90
N LEU A 193 -10.33 35.91 -5.03
CA LEU A 193 -11.78 35.70 -4.98
C LEU A 193 -12.27 35.56 -3.53
N SER A 194 -13.47 36.08 -3.25
CA SER A 194 -14.09 35.95 -1.92
C SER A 194 -14.60 34.53 -1.68
N VAL A 195 -14.18 33.93 -0.57
CA VAL A 195 -14.48 32.52 -0.23
C VAL A 195 -15.60 32.35 0.80
N SER A 196 -16.08 33.43 1.43
CA SER A 196 -17.01 33.37 2.57
C SER A 196 -18.38 32.74 2.26
N SER A 197 -18.77 32.71 0.99
CA SER A 197 -20.01 32.10 0.50
C SER A 197 -19.96 30.55 0.43
N PHE A 198 -18.78 29.96 0.22
CA PHE A 198 -18.63 28.53 -0.08
C PHE A 198 -17.59 27.79 0.78
N ALA A 199 -16.73 28.50 1.52
CA ALA A 199 -15.77 27.91 2.46
C ALA A 199 -16.46 27.38 3.74
N ASN A 200 -17.29 26.36 3.60
CA ASN A 200 -17.95 25.65 4.71
C ASN A 200 -18.15 24.16 4.34
N GLY A 201 -18.12 23.27 5.34
CA GLY A 201 -18.16 21.81 5.15
C GLY A 201 -19.43 21.22 4.51
N GLY A 202 -20.38 22.05 4.09
CA GLY A 202 -21.61 21.64 3.41
C GLY A 202 -21.55 21.63 1.87
N TYR A 203 -20.48 22.14 1.25
CA TYR A 203 -20.24 21.96 -0.20
C TYR A 203 -19.13 20.91 -0.43
N ASN A 204 -19.34 19.99 -1.36
CA ASN A 204 -18.27 19.07 -1.78
C ASN A 204 -17.22 19.80 -2.64
N TRP A 205 -16.02 19.23 -2.78
CA TRP A 205 -14.91 19.92 -3.47
C TRP A 205 -15.20 20.21 -4.96
N ILE A 206 -16.07 19.45 -5.62
CA ILE A 206 -16.45 19.67 -7.03
C ILE A 206 -17.44 20.83 -7.15
N GLN A 207 -18.42 20.93 -6.23
CA GLN A 207 -19.29 22.11 -6.08
C GLN A 207 -18.44 23.36 -5.80
N MET A 208 -17.47 23.28 -4.88
CA MET A 208 -16.55 24.37 -4.59
C MET A 208 -15.72 24.76 -5.82
N HIS A 209 -15.16 23.79 -6.55
CA HIS A 209 -14.40 24.02 -7.78
C HIS A 209 -15.23 24.75 -8.86
N GLU A 210 -16.48 24.35 -9.06
CA GLU A 210 -17.37 25.04 -10.01
C GLU A 210 -17.73 26.45 -9.50
N ILE A 211 -17.98 26.65 -8.20
CA ILE A 211 -18.18 28.01 -7.63
C ILE A 211 -16.96 28.91 -7.87
N VAL A 212 -15.75 28.41 -7.62
CA VAL A 212 -14.48 29.15 -7.84
C VAL A 212 -14.33 29.52 -9.32
N ARG A 213 -14.62 28.59 -10.23
CA ARG A 213 -14.57 28.79 -11.69
C ARG A 213 -15.60 29.80 -12.20
N GLN A 214 -16.79 29.86 -11.61
CA GLN A 214 -17.84 30.80 -12.02
C GLN A 214 -17.61 32.19 -11.39
N LEU A 215 -17.03 32.27 -10.18
CA LEU A 215 -16.49 33.52 -9.61
C LEU A 215 -15.35 34.10 -10.47
N GLU A 216 -14.43 33.26 -10.98
CA GLU A 216 -13.34 33.67 -11.87
C GLU A 216 -13.85 34.27 -13.21
N LYS A 217 -15.01 33.82 -13.70
CA LYS A 217 -15.70 34.43 -14.85
C LYS A 217 -16.43 35.75 -14.51
N GLY A 218 -16.60 36.10 -13.24
CA GLY A 218 -17.40 37.24 -12.79
C GLY A 218 -18.92 37.02 -12.82
N ILE A 219 -19.38 35.76 -12.77
CA ILE A 219 -20.81 35.41 -12.74
C ILE A 219 -21.35 35.49 -11.31
N ASP A 220 -22.57 36.02 -11.11
CA ASP A 220 -23.20 36.01 -9.79
C ASP A 220 -23.52 34.56 -9.37
N ILE A 221 -22.80 34.08 -8.35
CA ILE A 221 -22.97 32.73 -7.82
C ILE A 221 -24.18 32.57 -6.89
N LYS A 222 -24.88 33.64 -6.48
CA LYS A 222 -26.04 33.52 -5.57
C LYS A 222 -27.07 32.47 -6.00
N PRO A 223 -27.45 32.32 -7.29
CA PRO A 223 -28.41 31.30 -7.72
C PRO A 223 -27.88 29.85 -7.63
N ILE A 224 -26.57 29.64 -7.51
CA ILE A 224 -25.95 28.30 -7.33
C ILE A 224 -25.50 28.02 -5.89
N LEU A 225 -25.67 28.96 -4.96
CA LEU A 225 -25.33 28.78 -3.54
C LEU A 225 -26.43 28.03 -2.77
N ASN A 226 -26.80 26.85 -3.27
CA ASN A 226 -27.57 25.85 -2.54
C ASN A 226 -26.86 24.49 -2.62
N ARG A 227 -26.70 23.82 -1.47
CA ARG A 227 -25.97 22.55 -1.31
C ARG A 227 -26.63 21.38 -2.02
N ASP A 228 -27.96 21.43 -2.17
CA ASP A 228 -28.74 20.38 -2.84
C ASP A 228 -28.52 20.33 -4.35
N PHE A 229 -27.86 21.33 -4.96
CA PHE A 229 -27.60 21.31 -6.40
C PHE A 229 -26.43 20.38 -6.80
N SER A 230 -26.65 19.54 -7.82
CA SER A 230 -25.59 18.87 -8.57
C SER A 230 -24.75 19.89 -9.35
N VAL A 231 -23.54 19.49 -9.74
CA VAL A 231 -22.62 20.35 -10.49
C VAL A 231 -23.18 20.65 -11.89
N GLU A 232 -23.94 19.73 -12.48
CA GLU A 232 -24.67 19.90 -13.74
C GLU A 232 -25.81 20.92 -13.57
N GLN A 233 -26.60 20.84 -12.49
CA GLN A 233 -27.64 21.84 -12.18
C GLN A 233 -27.01 23.24 -12.01
N MET A 234 -25.88 23.34 -11.31
CA MET A 234 -25.12 24.59 -11.15
C MET A 234 -24.61 25.12 -12.51
N ARG A 235 -24.08 24.25 -13.37
CA ARG A 235 -23.63 24.59 -14.73
C ARG A 235 -24.78 25.07 -15.62
N GLU A 236 -25.94 24.44 -15.56
CA GLU A 236 -27.14 24.86 -16.31
C GLU A 236 -27.66 26.23 -15.85
N ILE A 237 -27.66 26.49 -14.53
CA ILE A 237 -27.97 27.81 -13.97
C ILE A 237 -26.97 28.85 -14.48
N CYS A 238 -25.66 28.60 -14.36
CA CYS A 238 -24.64 29.54 -14.85
C CYS A 238 -24.74 29.80 -16.36
N MET A 239 -25.01 28.78 -17.17
CA MET A 239 -25.27 28.96 -18.61
C MET A 239 -26.62 29.64 -18.92
N GLY A 240 -27.49 29.85 -17.93
CA GLY A 240 -28.65 30.75 -18.00
C GLY A 240 -28.27 32.19 -17.70
N ILE A 241 -27.44 32.41 -16.66
CA ILE A 241 -26.89 33.73 -16.31
C ILE A 241 -26.02 34.29 -17.44
N GLU A 242 -25.14 33.46 -18.04
CA GLU A 242 -24.34 33.80 -19.23
C GLU A 242 -25.19 34.19 -20.46
N LYS A 243 -26.47 33.80 -20.48
CA LYS A 243 -27.45 34.13 -21.54
C LYS A 243 -28.39 35.28 -21.16
N GLY A 244 -28.25 35.86 -19.96
CA GLY A 244 -29.11 36.94 -19.46
C GLY A 244 -30.56 36.51 -19.16
N LEU A 245 -30.77 35.26 -18.76
CA LEU A 245 -32.10 34.70 -18.48
C LEU A 245 -32.44 34.74 -16.97
N ASP A 246 -33.71 34.96 -16.64
CA ASP A 246 -34.23 34.76 -15.28
C ASP A 246 -34.13 33.29 -14.83
N VAL A 247 -33.01 32.95 -14.19
CA VAL A 247 -32.75 31.58 -13.71
C VAL A 247 -33.68 31.13 -12.59
N THR A 248 -34.39 32.03 -11.89
CA THR A 248 -35.27 31.64 -10.79
C THR A 248 -36.43 30.74 -11.24
N ARG A 249 -36.79 30.81 -12.53
CA ARG A 249 -37.82 29.98 -13.15
C ARG A 249 -37.44 28.49 -13.18
N PHE A 250 -36.14 28.16 -13.27
CA PHE A 250 -35.64 26.77 -13.38
C PHE A 250 -34.58 26.35 -12.34
N ALA A 251 -33.98 27.27 -11.58
CA ALA A 251 -33.02 26.98 -10.51
C ALA A 251 -33.71 26.36 -9.28
N LYS A 252 -34.07 25.07 -9.36
CA LYS A 252 -34.77 24.32 -8.31
C LYS A 252 -34.11 22.94 -8.15
N PRO A 253 -33.64 22.54 -6.96
CA PRO A 253 -32.91 21.27 -6.81
C PRO A 253 -33.70 20.01 -7.20
N GLY A 254 -35.03 20.08 -7.19
CA GLY A 254 -35.93 19.00 -7.62
C GLY A 254 -36.26 18.95 -9.11
N TYR A 255 -35.55 19.68 -9.98
CA TYR A 255 -35.57 19.46 -11.44
C TYR A 255 -34.27 18.78 -11.86
N GLU A 256 -34.34 17.70 -12.65
CA GLU A 256 -33.13 17.05 -13.17
C GLU A 256 -32.44 17.96 -14.22
N PRO A 257 -31.11 17.85 -14.46
CA PRO A 257 -30.38 18.77 -15.33
C PRO A 257 -30.94 18.93 -16.74
N ASP A 258 -31.46 17.85 -17.34
CA ASP A 258 -32.10 17.88 -18.67
C ASP A 258 -33.40 18.72 -18.68
N GLU A 259 -34.17 18.71 -17.59
CA GLU A 259 -35.39 19.54 -17.47
C GLU A 259 -35.01 21.02 -17.37
N MET A 260 -33.95 21.33 -16.62
CA MET A 260 -33.38 22.67 -16.51
C MET A 260 -32.86 23.17 -17.87
N ALA A 261 -32.17 22.30 -18.62
CA ALA A 261 -31.72 22.59 -19.98
C ALA A 261 -32.88 22.84 -20.95
N GLU A 262 -33.94 22.03 -20.89
CA GLU A 262 -35.15 22.23 -21.70
C GLU A 262 -35.83 23.57 -21.40
N ILE A 263 -35.98 23.95 -20.13
CA ILE A 263 -36.59 25.23 -19.74
C ILE A 263 -35.71 26.40 -20.18
N ARG A 264 -34.39 26.31 -19.94
CA ARG A 264 -33.40 27.31 -20.36
C ARG A 264 -33.39 27.51 -21.88
N GLU A 265 -33.50 26.43 -22.66
CA GLU A 265 -33.61 26.51 -24.12
C GLU A 265 -34.93 27.14 -24.60
N LYS A 266 -36.07 26.87 -23.94
CA LYS A 266 -37.36 27.48 -24.27
C LYS A 266 -37.31 29.00 -24.01
N MET A 267 -36.87 29.41 -22.82
CA MET A 267 -36.69 30.82 -22.47
C MET A 267 -35.75 31.55 -23.44
N PHE A 268 -34.64 30.92 -23.86
CA PHE A 268 -33.71 31.51 -24.84
C PHE A 268 -34.31 31.66 -26.24
N LYS A 269 -35.24 30.78 -26.64
CA LYS A 269 -35.93 30.83 -27.94
C LYS A 269 -37.11 31.82 -27.95
N GLU A 270 -37.76 32.00 -26.81
CA GLU A 270 -38.93 32.88 -26.66
C GLU A 270 -38.54 34.34 -26.41
N GLY A 271 -37.40 34.57 -25.73
CA GLY A 271 -36.83 35.89 -25.48
C GLY A 271 -37.41 36.57 -24.25
N ASP A 272 -36.54 36.99 -23.33
CA ASP A 272 -36.94 37.58 -22.04
C ASP A 272 -37.42 39.03 -22.23
N PHE A 273 -38.70 39.17 -22.59
CA PHE A 273 -39.35 40.44 -22.91
C PHE A 273 -39.71 41.28 -21.66
N GLU A 274 -39.73 40.68 -20.46
CA GLU A 274 -40.20 41.33 -19.24
C GLU A 274 -39.08 42.14 -18.56
N ASN A 275 -37.90 41.52 -18.39
CA ASN A 275 -36.76 42.12 -17.67
C ASN A 275 -36.24 43.43 -18.29
N ARG A 276 -36.55 43.71 -19.56
CA ARG A 276 -36.08 44.89 -20.30
C ARG A 276 -36.78 46.21 -19.92
N ILE A 277 -37.76 46.17 -19.02
CA ILE A 277 -38.50 47.35 -18.54
C ILE A 277 -37.81 47.98 -17.31
N ASP A 278 -37.37 47.16 -16.35
CA ASP A 278 -36.78 47.67 -15.10
C ASP A 278 -35.36 48.22 -15.27
N GLU A 279 -34.61 47.72 -16.26
CA GLU A 279 -33.31 48.29 -16.67
C GLU A 279 -33.45 49.71 -17.25
N ILE A 280 -34.61 50.05 -17.84
CA ILE A 280 -34.90 51.40 -18.33
C ILE A 280 -35.33 52.33 -17.18
N LEU A 281 -36.03 51.79 -16.17
CA LEU A 281 -36.50 52.56 -15.01
C LEU A 281 -35.40 52.86 -13.97
N SER A 282 -34.36 52.03 -13.90
CA SER A 282 -33.27 52.16 -12.91
C SER A 282 -32.15 53.11 -13.32
N ASN A 283 -31.97 53.40 -14.62
CA ASN A 283 -30.93 54.29 -15.15
C ASN A 283 -31.20 55.81 -14.96
N ALA A 284 -31.93 56.19 -13.91
CA ALA A 284 -32.51 57.53 -13.75
C ALA A 284 -32.31 58.18 -12.36
N LEU A 285 -31.12 58.04 -11.74
CA LEU A 285 -30.62 58.92 -10.66
C LEU A 285 -29.08 58.91 -10.60
N VAL A 286 -28.48 59.95 -9.98
CA VAL A 286 -27.10 60.41 -10.22
C VAL A 286 -26.40 60.83 -8.92
N SER A 287 -25.05 60.85 -8.88
CA SER A 287 -24.16 61.56 -7.92
C SER A 287 -24.14 61.06 -6.44
N ASP A 288 -23.08 61.19 -5.63
CA ASP A 288 -21.68 61.65 -5.82
C ASP A 288 -20.78 61.35 -4.58
N LEU A 289 -19.44 61.37 -4.76
CA LEU A 289 -18.39 61.69 -3.76
C LEU A 289 -18.22 60.73 -2.52
N LEU A 290 -17.14 60.67 -1.71
CA LEU A 290 -15.87 61.43 -1.56
C LEU A 290 -14.69 60.54 -0.98
N THR A 291 -13.54 61.16 -0.64
CA THR A 291 -12.17 60.61 -0.41
C THR A 291 -11.80 60.07 1.00
N MET A 292 -10.54 59.64 1.14
CA MET A 292 -9.77 59.31 2.37
C MET A 292 -9.32 60.55 3.18
N ASP A 293 -8.97 60.39 4.47
CA ASP A 293 -7.60 60.63 5.05
C ASP A 293 -7.53 60.97 6.58
N ASP A 294 -6.38 60.61 7.17
CA ASP A 294 -5.65 61.17 8.34
C ASP A 294 -6.00 60.96 9.85
N LEU A 295 -4.91 61.04 10.65
CA LEU A 295 -4.75 60.91 12.12
C LEU A 295 -4.57 62.29 12.82
N PRO A 296 -4.71 62.39 14.16
CA PRO A 296 -3.51 62.57 15.00
C PRO A 296 -3.58 62.02 16.45
N GLN A 297 -2.46 62.09 17.17
CA GLN A 297 -2.28 61.70 18.59
C GLN A 297 -2.63 62.83 19.60
N ILE A 298 -2.82 62.45 20.87
CA ILE A 298 -2.58 63.29 22.06
C ILE A 298 -1.77 62.46 23.08
N ASP A 299 -0.89 63.13 23.82
CA ASP A 299 0.13 62.55 24.71
C ASP A 299 0.11 63.26 26.09
N PHE A 300 0.46 62.56 27.19
CA PHE A 300 1.02 63.19 28.40
C PHE A 300 1.61 62.18 29.42
N ASP A 301 2.90 62.39 29.74
CA ASP A 301 3.70 61.81 30.83
C ASP A 301 3.36 62.53 32.18
N ILE A 302 3.63 62.10 33.41
CA ILE A 302 4.90 61.86 34.15
C ILE A 302 4.49 61.27 35.51
N GLY A 303 5.26 60.37 36.14
CA GLY A 303 4.97 60.01 37.54
C GLY A 303 5.76 58.87 38.21
N SER A 304 7.08 58.79 38.05
CA SER A 304 7.88 57.78 38.76
C SER A 304 7.97 58.05 40.27
N GLU A 305 7.88 57.00 41.09
CA GLU A 305 8.50 56.97 42.42
C GLU A 305 9.29 55.67 42.58
N ALA A 306 10.53 55.77 43.08
CA ALA A 306 11.52 54.72 42.99
C ALA A 306 12.11 54.32 44.35
N GLN A 307 12.76 53.15 44.35
CA GLN A 307 13.92 52.82 45.16
C GLN A 307 13.73 52.45 46.65
N LYS A 308 13.90 51.14 46.92
CA LYS A 308 14.69 50.54 48.02
C LYS A 308 15.02 49.09 47.60
N LEU A 309 16.25 48.56 47.60
CA LEU A 309 17.46 48.70 48.47
C LEU A 309 17.19 48.20 49.91
N LEU A 310 17.95 47.29 50.54
CA LEU A 310 19.11 46.42 50.22
C LEU A 310 18.97 45.14 51.12
N GLU A 311 19.73 44.05 51.08
CA GLU A 311 21.01 43.67 50.43
C GLU A 311 20.91 42.18 49.94
N GLN A 312 21.83 41.19 49.96
CA GLN A 312 23.22 41.04 50.45
C GLN A 312 24.02 39.96 49.67
N GLU A 313 25.12 39.49 50.27
CA GLU A 313 26.24 38.62 49.86
C GLU A 313 25.93 37.09 49.70
N GLU A 314 26.82 36.20 49.24
CA GLU A 314 28.30 36.25 49.06
C GLU A 314 28.81 35.46 47.81
N VAL A 315 30.14 35.29 47.68
CA VAL A 315 30.92 34.80 46.52
C VAL A 315 31.13 33.25 46.61
N VAL A 316 31.54 32.44 45.61
CA VAL A 316 32.86 32.28 44.95
C VAL A 316 32.74 31.35 43.71
N ASN A 317 33.65 31.47 42.75
CA ASN A 317 33.80 30.65 41.53
C ASN A 317 35.30 30.53 41.16
N PRO A 318 35.84 29.49 40.46
CA PRO A 318 35.40 28.10 40.26
C PRO A 318 36.39 27.06 40.88
N ALA A 319 36.08 25.77 40.68
CA ALA A 319 37.03 24.65 40.55
C ALA A 319 38.00 24.32 41.72
N VAL A 320 37.53 23.50 42.66
CA VAL A 320 38.32 22.50 43.42
C VAL A 320 37.35 21.38 43.85
N GLU A 321 37.85 20.17 44.15
CA GLU A 321 37.09 19.00 44.66
C GLU A 321 36.13 18.25 43.71
N LEU A 322 36.39 18.21 42.40
CA LEU A 322 36.17 16.97 41.63
C LEU A 322 37.36 16.55 40.74
N ALA A 323 38.54 17.05 41.08
CA ALA A 323 39.83 16.61 40.53
C ALA A 323 40.56 15.67 41.52
N LYS A 324 39.84 14.70 42.11
CA LYS A 324 40.31 13.92 43.27
C LYS A 324 40.08 12.40 43.26
N GLU A 325 39.53 11.81 42.19
CA GLU A 325 39.23 10.36 42.18
C GLU A 325 39.64 9.58 40.90
N LEU A 326 40.11 10.24 39.83
CA LEU A 326 40.36 9.57 38.53
C LEU A 326 41.72 9.84 37.85
N ILE A 327 42.82 9.88 38.63
CA ILE A 327 44.16 9.48 38.14
C ILE A 327 44.85 8.70 39.28
N GLY A 328 45.14 7.41 39.08
CA GLY A 328 45.59 6.53 40.19
C GLY A 328 46.07 5.12 39.84
N ASN A 329 46.57 4.89 38.62
CA ASN A 329 47.33 3.72 38.13
C ASN A 329 47.19 2.34 38.84
N THR A 330 46.63 1.38 38.08
CA THR A 330 47.29 0.13 37.64
C THR A 330 48.08 -0.74 38.64
N VAL A 331 47.68 -2.01 38.78
CA VAL A 331 48.48 -3.27 38.65
C VAL A 331 47.64 -4.47 39.17
N GLU A 332 48.06 -5.70 38.84
CA GLU A 332 47.35 -6.99 39.00
C GLU A 332 46.18 -7.20 38.00
N ARG A 333 46.18 -8.24 37.16
CA ARG A 333 47.11 -9.37 37.01
C ARG A 333 47.22 -9.83 35.54
N ILE A 334 48.42 -9.75 34.98
CA ILE A 334 48.81 -10.51 33.77
C ILE A 334 49.95 -11.44 34.19
N GLU A 335 49.59 -12.62 34.68
CA GLU A 335 50.52 -13.67 35.12
C GLU A 335 50.21 -15.00 34.42
N LYS A 336 50.42 -15.06 33.09
CA LYS A 336 50.48 -16.34 32.35
C LYS A 336 51.26 -16.24 31.03
N THR A 337 52.51 -15.78 31.09
CA THR A 337 53.42 -15.79 29.92
C THR A 337 54.89 -15.99 30.33
N LYS A 338 55.15 -16.89 31.28
CA LYS A 338 56.49 -17.38 31.64
C LYS A 338 56.53 -18.89 31.97
N GLU A 339 55.92 -19.70 31.11
CA GLU A 339 56.04 -21.17 31.13
C GLU A 339 56.46 -21.70 29.73
N VAL A 340 57.37 -21.00 29.04
CA VAL A 340 57.82 -21.32 27.67
C VAL A 340 59.32 -21.66 27.59
N GLU A 341 60.09 -21.49 28.67
CA GLU A 341 61.54 -21.75 28.70
C GLU A 341 61.94 -23.05 29.45
N THR A 342 60.99 -24.00 29.63
CA THR A 342 61.23 -25.22 30.43
C THR A 342 60.79 -26.57 29.81
N GLU A 343 60.37 -26.63 28.54
CA GLU A 343 60.10 -27.90 27.82
C GLU A 343 61.19 -28.30 26.80
N LEU A 344 62.34 -27.62 26.75
CA LEU A 344 63.48 -27.92 25.85
C LEU A 344 64.27 -29.23 26.17
N LYS A 345 63.57 -30.27 26.65
CA LYS A 345 64.09 -31.63 26.90
C LYS A 345 63.07 -32.76 26.62
N ARG A 346 62.23 -32.60 25.60
CA ARG A 346 61.45 -33.70 25.00
C ARG A 346 61.57 -33.64 23.48
N ASP A 347 62.00 -34.74 22.86
CA ASP A 347 62.10 -34.82 21.40
C ASP A 347 60.70 -34.86 20.73
N ILE A 348 59.67 -35.18 21.51
CA ILE A 348 58.24 -35.21 21.15
C ILE A 348 57.48 -34.14 21.96
N HIS A 349 56.86 -33.19 21.28
CA HIS A 349 56.00 -32.15 21.87
C HIS A 349 54.57 -32.30 21.33
N ILE A 350 53.56 -32.25 22.21
CA ILE A 350 52.15 -32.43 21.84
C ILE A 350 51.35 -31.27 22.43
N VAL A 351 50.64 -30.54 21.56
CA VAL A 351 49.70 -29.49 21.95
C VAL A 351 48.29 -30.00 21.74
N VAL A 352 47.52 -30.12 22.82
CA VAL A 352 46.07 -30.29 22.76
C VAL A 352 45.44 -28.90 22.69
N ALA A 353 44.51 -28.69 21.76
CA ALA A 353 43.76 -27.44 21.66
C ALA A 353 42.83 -27.23 22.87
N GLU A 354 42.56 -25.98 23.26
CA GLU A 354 41.73 -25.68 24.45
C GLU A 354 40.29 -26.22 24.34
N ASP A 355 39.78 -26.39 23.11
CA ASP A 355 38.48 -26.99 22.82
C ASP A 355 38.49 -28.54 22.85
N LYS A 356 39.66 -29.15 23.02
CA LYS A 356 39.92 -30.60 22.97
C LYS A 356 39.55 -31.28 21.64
N MET A 357 39.31 -30.51 20.58
CA MET A 357 38.92 -31.04 19.28
C MET A 357 40.09 -31.44 18.39
N SER A 358 41.33 -31.09 18.76
CA SER A 358 42.53 -31.54 18.05
C SER A 358 43.77 -31.68 18.93
N ALA A 359 44.67 -32.60 18.55
CA ALA A 359 46.03 -32.67 19.07
C ALA A 359 47.04 -32.54 17.93
N THR A 360 47.98 -31.62 18.10
CA THR A 360 49.07 -31.29 17.19
C THR A 360 50.38 -31.84 17.74
N LEU A 361 51.08 -32.61 16.93
CA LEU A 361 52.41 -33.16 17.20
C LEU A 361 53.47 -32.28 16.54
N ASN A 362 54.51 -31.95 17.28
CA ASN A 362 55.77 -31.44 16.74
C ASN A 362 56.91 -32.34 17.25
N ILE A 363 57.78 -32.79 16.35
CA ILE A 363 58.95 -33.59 16.70
C ILE A 363 60.19 -32.74 16.45
N THR A 364 61.00 -32.51 17.48
CA THR A 364 62.30 -31.86 17.30
C THR A 364 63.34 -32.90 16.86
N GLN A 365 64.32 -32.50 16.05
CA GLN A 365 65.35 -33.43 15.59
C GLN A 365 66.22 -33.89 16.78
N PRO A 366 66.24 -35.19 17.12
CA PRO A 366 66.94 -35.68 18.32
C PRO A 366 68.46 -35.54 18.17
N SER A 367 69.12 -35.13 19.26
CA SER A 367 70.57 -34.88 19.29
C SER A 367 71.46 -36.13 19.18
N ASN A 368 70.86 -37.32 19.23
CA ASN A 368 71.51 -38.63 19.06
C ASN A 368 70.79 -39.40 17.94
N ASP A 369 71.47 -40.35 17.30
CA ASP A 369 71.00 -41.13 16.13
C ASP A 369 69.87 -42.16 16.46
N THR A 370 69.12 -41.92 17.52
CA THR A 370 67.94 -42.68 17.95
C THR A 370 66.71 -42.21 17.20
N LYS A 371 66.16 -43.07 16.34
CA LYS A 371 64.91 -42.81 15.61
C LYS A 371 63.69 -42.99 16.51
N ILE A 372 62.83 -41.97 16.54
CA ILE A 372 61.52 -42.01 17.22
C ILE A 372 60.55 -42.84 16.37
N GLY A 373 59.95 -43.86 16.98
CA GLY A 373 58.97 -44.74 16.36
C GLY A 373 57.52 -44.36 16.68
N VAL A 374 56.60 -44.90 15.86
CA VAL A 374 55.14 -44.76 16.04
C VAL A 374 54.68 -45.15 17.46
N ARG A 375 55.39 -46.08 18.12
CA ARG A 375 55.07 -46.51 19.49
C ARG A 375 55.33 -45.43 20.54
N GLU A 376 56.43 -44.69 20.45
CA GLU A 376 56.71 -43.57 21.38
C GLU A 376 55.69 -42.44 21.20
N ILE A 377 55.37 -42.07 19.95
CA ILE A 377 54.35 -41.05 19.66
C ILE A 377 52.97 -41.48 20.18
N THR A 378 52.58 -42.75 19.96
CA THR A 378 51.30 -43.30 20.45
C THR A 378 51.25 -43.37 21.99
N LYS A 379 52.40 -43.56 22.65
CA LYS A 379 52.51 -43.49 24.11
C LYS A 379 52.39 -42.05 24.61
N ALA A 380 53.09 -41.10 23.98
CA ALA A 380 53.01 -39.68 24.32
C ALA A 380 51.58 -39.13 24.17
N LEU A 381 50.88 -39.46 23.07
CA LEU A 381 49.48 -39.06 22.89
C LEU A 381 48.56 -39.51 24.05
N ARG A 382 48.76 -40.73 24.57
CA ARG A 382 48.02 -41.23 25.74
C ARG A 382 48.41 -40.56 27.05
N GLU A 383 49.63 -40.04 27.16
CA GLU A 383 50.10 -39.27 28.32
C GLU A 383 49.55 -37.83 28.33
N TYR A 384 49.09 -37.34 27.18
CA TYR A 384 48.29 -36.12 27.02
C TYR A 384 46.78 -36.44 26.88
N ASP A 385 46.34 -37.56 27.47
CA ASP A 385 44.94 -38.04 27.54
C ASP A 385 44.18 -38.24 26.20
N VAL A 386 44.86 -38.15 25.05
CA VAL A 386 44.29 -38.40 23.72
C VAL A 386 43.98 -39.89 23.56
N LYS A 387 42.69 -40.23 23.44
CA LYS A 387 42.17 -41.60 23.36
C LYS A 387 41.42 -41.89 22.06
N GLN A 388 40.83 -40.87 21.43
CA GLN A 388 39.96 -40.99 20.26
C GLN A 388 40.43 -40.06 19.14
N GLY A 389 39.98 -40.29 17.90
CA GLY A 389 40.32 -39.42 16.75
C GLY A 389 41.73 -39.58 16.18
N ILE A 390 42.56 -40.49 16.71
CA ILE A 390 43.99 -40.63 16.38
C ILE A 390 44.21 -41.08 14.92
N LYS A 391 44.87 -40.21 14.13
CA LYS A 391 45.21 -40.40 12.71
C LYS A 391 46.48 -41.24 12.55
N GLN A 392 46.38 -42.57 12.71
CA GLN A 392 47.55 -43.46 12.68
C GLN A 392 48.35 -43.40 11.36
N ASP A 393 47.70 -43.24 10.21
CA ASP A 393 48.40 -43.10 8.92
C ASP A 393 49.24 -41.82 8.84
N VAL A 394 48.76 -40.72 9.45
CA VAL A 394 49.52 -39.47 9.58
C VAL A 394 50.73 -39.68 10.50
N ILE A 395 50.54 -40.25 11.69
CA ILE A 395 51.63 -40.55 12.63
C ILE A 395 52.69 -41.44 11.98
N LYS A 396 52.27 -42.47 11.23
CA LYS A 396 53.18 -43.33 10.47
C LYS A 396 53.95 -42.53 9.42
N LYS A 397 53.28 -41.65 8.67
CA LYS A 397 53.93 -40.77 7.68
C LYS A 397 54.97 -39.84 8.33
N VAL A 398 54.69 -39.25 9.50
CA VAL A 398 55.66 -38.42 10.26
C VAL A 398 56.95 -39.20 10.56
N VAL A 399 56.83 -40.47 10.94
CA VAL A 399 57.97 -41.36 11.25
C VAL A 399 58.71 -41.82 9.99
N ASP A 400 57.97 -42.28 8.97
CA ASP A 400 58.55 -42.84 7.74
C ASP A 400 59.24 -41.75 6.88
N GLU A 401 58.71 -40.53 6.85
CA GLU A 401 59.28 -39.38 6.11
C GLU A 401 60.18 -38.47 6.99
N GLN A 402 60.34 -38.78 8.28
CA GLN A 402 61.16 -38.02 9.25
C GLN A 402 60.81 -36.51 9.32
N LEU A 403 59.51 -36.19 9.46
CA LEU A 403 59.00 -34.82 9.44
C LEU A 403 59.23 -34.09 10.78
N TYR A 404 60.39 -33.43 10.91
CA TYR A 404 60.77 -32.64 12.09
C TYR A 404 60.30 -31.17 12.01
N PHE A 405 60.25 -30.51 13.18
CA PHE A 405 59.97 -29.08 13.38
C PHE A 405 58.69 -28.57 12.70
N THR A 406 57.75 -29.47 12.43
CA THR A 406 56.50 -29.20 11.70
C THR A 406 55.34 -29.55 12.61
N ASP A 407 54.38 -28.64 12.75
CA ASP A 407 53.14 -28.85 13.49
C ASP A 407 52.16 -29.69 12.67
N ILE A 408 51.88 -30.92 13.11
CA ILE A 408 51.08 -31.90 12.36
C ILE A 408 49.93 -32.40 13.24
N VAL A 409 48.69 -32.20 12.79
CA VAL A 409 47.50 -32.67 13.52
C VAL A 409 47.41 -34.20 13.43
N VAL A 410 47.51 -34.86 14.59
CA VAL A 410 47.58 -36.32 14.73
C VAL A 410 46.37 -36.93 15.45
N ALA A 411 45.48 -36.11 16.02
CA ALA A 411 44.15 -36.55 16.43
C ALA A 411 43.13 -35.42 16.22
N GLU A 412 41.90 -35.78 15.83
CA GLU A 412 40.77 -34.86 15.66
C GLU A 412 39.48 -35.48 16.24
N GLY A 413 38.75 -34.68 17.02
CA GLY A 413 37.41 -35.01 17.49
C GLY A 413 36.36 -34.84 16.38
N LYS A 414 35.17 -35.39 16.60
CA LYS A 414 34.01 -35.15 15.72
C LYS A 414 33.13 -34.08 16.36
N GLN A 415 32.91 -32.95 15.68
CA GLN A 415 31.93 -31.96 16.12
C GLN A 415 30.51 -32.58 16.14
N PRO A 416 29.64 -32.22 17.11
CA PRO A 416 28.25 -32.64 17.10
C PRO A 416 27.51 -31.97 15.93
N ILE A 417 26.54 -32.67 15.35
CA ILE A 417 25.69 -32.12 14.29
C ILE A 417 24.36 -31.72 14.92
N LYS A 418 24.01 -30.44 14.86
CA LYS A 418 22.72 -29.92 15.32
C LYS A 418 21.57 -30.63 14.60
N GLY A 419 20.52 -30.98 15.33
CA GLY A 419 19.28 -31.49 14.77
C GLY A 419 18.53 -30.42 14.00
N GLU A 420 18.02 -30.80 12.83
CA GLU A 420 17.06 -30.01 12.04
C GLU A 420 15.78 -29.75 12.86
N ASP A 421 15.30 -28.51 12.84
CA ASP A 421 14.01 -28.09 13.39
C ASP A 421 12.86 -28.77 12.64
N GLY A 422 11.75 -29.04 13.33
CA GLY A 422 10.55 -29.63 12.72
C GLY A 422 9.90 -28.67 11.73
N ARG A 423 9.23 -29.21 10.70
CA ARG A 423 8.61 -28.40 9.64
C ARG A 423 7.35 -29.03 9.07
N PHE A 424 6.51 -28.20 8.44
CA PHE A 424 5.35 -28.64 7.67
C PHE A 424 5.65 -28.56 6.18
N ASP A 425 5.49 -29.68 5.49
CA ASP A 425 5.51 -29.76 4.02
C ASP A 425 4.05 -29.75 3.55
N TYR A 426 3.65 -28.69 2.86
CA TYR A 426 2.25 -28.41 2.49
C TYR A 426 1.94 -28.92 1.07
N HIS A 427 0.78 -29.57 0.91
CA HIS A 427 0.32 -30.15 -0.35
C HIS A 427 -0.69 -29.26 -1.09
N PHE A 428 -0.70 -27.96 -0.79
CA PHE A 428 -1.55 -26.95 -1.41
C PHE A 428 -0.80 -25.61 -1.53
N ARG A 429 -1.20 -24.77 -2.50
CA ARG A 429 -0.59 -23.45 -2.72
C ARG A 429 -1.08 -22.46 -1.66
N LYS A 430 -0.15 -21.91 -0.88
CA LYS A 430 -0.47 -20.87 0.13
C LYS A 430 -0.96 -19.54 -0.47
N GLU A 431 -0.53 -19.22 -1.70
CA GLU A 431 -0.95 -18.03 -2.44
C GLU A 431 -1.54 -18.43 -3.79
N VAL A 432 -2.78 -18.03 -4.06
CA VAL A 432 -3.37 -18.09 -5.41
C VAL A 432 -3.37 -16.67 -5.98
N LYS A 433 -2.67 -16.48 -7.11
CA LYS A 433 -2.48 -15.15 -7.73
C LYS A 433 -3.26 -15.05 -9.04
N ALA A 434 -4.52 -14.64 -8.91
CA ALA A 434 -5.49 -14.40 -9.99
C ALA A 434 -5.10 -13.20 -10.89
N THR A 435 -3.95 -13.29 -11.57
CA THR A 435 -3.41 -12.24 -12.44
C THR A 435 -3.22 -12.78 -13.87
N PRO A 436 -3.99 -12.29 -14.86
CA PRO A 436 -3.88 -12.75 -16.25
C PRO A 436 -2.49 -12.50 -16.84
N LYS A 437 -1.85 -13.55 -17.37
CA LYS A 437 -0.46 -13.47 -17.86
C LYS A 437 -0.46 -13.17 -19.36
N ILE A 438 0.21 -12.09 -19.76
CA ILE A 438 0.43 -11.78 -21.18
C ILE A 438 1.53 -12.71 -21.72
N LEU A 439 1.17 -13.55 -22.67
CA LEU A 439 2.07 -14.50 -23.33
C LEU A 439 3.04 -13.77 -24.29
N PRO A 440 4.20 -14.36 -24.65
CA PRO A 440 5.16 -13.73 -25.57
C PRO A 440 4.60 -13.39 -26.97
N ASN A 441 3.51 -14.04 -27.37
CA ASN A 441 2.79 -13.75 -28.62
C ASN A 441 1.77 -12.59 -28.49
N GLY A 442 1.63 -11.98 -27.31
CA GLY A 442 0.69 -10.89 -27.03
C GLY A 442 -0.78 -11.30 -26.87
N ALA A 443 -1.07 -12.59 -26.73
CA ALA A 443 -2.34 -13.08 -26.18
C ALA A 443 -2.30 -13.04 -24.64
N VAL A 444 -3.45 -13.15 -23.99
CA VAL A 444 -3.58 -13.27 -22.54
C VAL A 444 -3.95 -14.72 -22.22
N ASP A 445 -3.28 -15.32 -21.25
CA ASP A 445 -3.63 -16.63 -20.71
C ASP A 445 -4.68 -16.48 -19.60
N TYR A 446 -5.89 -16.94 -19.89
CA TYR A 446 -7.01 -17.03 -18.96
C TYR A 446 -7.21 -18.44 -18.39
N LYS A 447 -6.56 -19.47 -18.98
CA LYS A 447 -6.74 -20.88 -18.58
C LYS A 447 -5.82 -21.27 -17.43
N GLY A 448 -4.65 -20.63 -17.34
CA GLY A 448 -3.76 -20.70 -16.17
C GLY A 448 -4.14 -19.73 -15.05
N ILE A 449 -5.42 -19.37 -14.92
CA ILE A 449 -5.97 -18.57 -13.82
C ILE A 449 -6.97 -19.43 -13.06
N GLU A 450 -6.79 -19.48 -11.75
CA GLU A 450 -7.72 -20.01 -10.76
C GLU A 450 -7.93 -18.91 -9.71
N LEU A 451 -9.12 -18.79 -9.14
CA LEU A 451 -9.41 -17.83 -8.06
C LEU A 451 -8.96 -18.36 -6.69
N PHE A 452 -9.02 -19.68 -6.51
CA PHE A 452 -8.87 -20.37 -5.24
C PHE A 452 -8.18 -21.73 -5.41
N GLU A 453 -7.65 -22.27 -4.32
CA GLU A 453 -7.06 -23.61 -4.26
C GLU A 453 -8.10 -24.58 -3.66
N THR A 454 -8.31 -25.73 -4.28
CA THR A 454 -9.31 -26.72 -3.84
C THR A 454 -8.67 -27.99 -3.28
N VAL A 455 -9.34 -28.60 -2.31
CA VAL A 455 -8.98 -29.90 -1.73
C VAL A 455 -10.20 -30.80 -1.62
N GLU A 456 -10.01 -32.10 -1.81
CA GLU A 456 -11.06 -33.11 -1.64
C GLU A 456 -11.16 -33.61 -0.19
N LYS A 457 -12.35 -34.03 0.23
CA LYS A 457 -12.54 -34.71 1.52
C LYS A 457 -11.65 -35.96 1.62
N GLY A 458 -10.79 -36.00 2.62
CA GLY A 458 -9.81 -37.07 2.84
C GLY A 458 -8.43 -36.82 2.21
N GLN A 459 -8.24 -35.71 1.49
CA GLN A 459 -6.92 -35.30 0.98
C GLN A 459 -6.00 -34.88 2.13
N VAL A 460 -4.74 -35.31 2.09
CA VAL A 460 -3.69 -34.81 3.00
C VAL A 460 -3.29 -33.41 2.53
N ILE A 461 -3.46 -32.40 3.40
CA ILE A 461 -3.15 -30.99 3.13
C ILE A 461 -1.74 -30.60 3.58
N ALA A 462 -1.19 -31.29 4.59
CA ALA A 462 0.19 -31.10 5.03
C ALA A 462 0.71 -32.34 5.76
N ASP A 463 2.00 -32.64 5.58
CA ASP A 463 2.76 -33.55 6.43
C ASP A 463 3.64 -32.76 7.41
N TYR A 464 3.72 -33.21 8.66
CA TYR A 464 4.65 -32.71 9.66
C TYR A 464 5.88 -33.63 9.76
N ILE A 465 7.04 -33.06 9.48
CA ILE A 465 8.35 -33.67 9.68
C ILE A 465 8.83 -33.29 11.09
N PRO A 466 8.92 -34.24 12.04
CA PRO A 466 9.31 -33.94 13.42
C PRO A 466 10.76 -33.47 13.54
N ALA A 467 11.04 -32.69 14.59
CA ALA A 467 12.39 -32.24 14.88
C ALA A 467 13.35 -33.41 15.15
N THR A 468 14.60 -33.28 14.68
CA THR A 468 15.59 -34.35 14.85
C THR A 468 16.47 -34.14 16.08
N GLY A 469 17.01 -35.25 16.60
CA GLY A 469 17.84 -35.27 17.80
C GLY A 469 19.27 -34.75 17.62
N GLY A 470 19.72 -34.54 16.37
CA GLY A 470 21.12 -34.29 16.02
C GLY A 470 22.01 -35.54 16.11
N GLU A 471 23.28 -35.41 15.69
CA GLU A 471 24.30 -36.44 15.91
C GLU A 471 25.27 -36.05 17.02
N PHE A 472 25.61 -37.01 17.89
CA PHE A 472 26.63 -36.82 18.91
C PHE A 472 28.01 -36.61 18.29
N GLY A 473 28.72 -35.65 18.89
CA GLY A 473 30.16 -35.44 18.69
C GLY A 473 30.98 -36.17 19.75
N TYR A 474 32.30 -36.11 19.60
CA TYR A 474 33.26 -36.51 20.63
C TYR A 474 34.52 -35.67 20.53
N ASP A 475 35.12 -35.33 21.67
CA ASP A 475 36.45 -34.74 21.72
C ASP A 475 37.56 -35.80 21.58
N ILE A 476 38.83 -35.40 21.54
CA ILE A 476 39.94 -36.37 21.41
C ILE A 476 40.22 -37.18 22.68
N GLU A 477 39.67 -36.77 23.83
CA GLU A 477 39.70 -37.54 25.08
C GLU A 477 38.60 -38.62 25.10
N GLY A 478 37.65 -38.59 24.17
CA GLY A 478 36.51 -39.51 24.08
C GLY A 478 35.29 -39.09 24.91
N ASN A 479 35.23 -37.83 25.36
CA ASN A 479 34.03 -37.28 25.99
C ASN A 479 32.96 -37.02 24.91
N LEU A 480 31.73 -37.49 25.14
CA LEU A 480 30.59 -37.26 24.23
C LEU A 480 30.12 -35.82 24.29
N ILE A 481 29.99 -35.19 23.11
CA ILE A 481 29.45 -33.84 22.96
C ILE A 481 28.00 -33.95 22.50
N ASN A 482 27.07 -33.44 23.31
CA ASN A 482 25.64 -33.44 23.00
C ASN A 482 25.33 -32.45 21.87
N PRO A 483 24.54 -32.84 20.86
CA PRO A 483 24.04 -31.89 19.86
C PRO A 483 22.94 -30.99 20.43
N GLU A 484 22.79 -29.80 19.86
CA GLU A 484 21.52 -29.08 19.95
C GLU A 484 20.43 -29.89 19.24
N ARG A 485 19.30 -30.12 19.91
CA ARG A 485 18.11 -30.69 19.27
C ARG A 485 17.40 -29.64 18.43
N GLY A 486 16.75 -30.08 17.37
CA GLY A 486 15.78 -29.25 16.66
C GLY A 486 14.58 -28.88 17.54
N ARG A 487 13.91 -27.79 17.19
CA ARG A 487 12.67 -27.30 17.81
C ARG A 487 11.46 -27.92 17.11
N GLU A 488 10.54 -28.47 17.88
CA GLU A 488 9.22 -28.89 17.37
C GLU A 488 8.33 -27.66 17.12
N LEU A 489 7.46 -27.72 16.11
CA LEU A 489 6.44 -26.71 15.84
C LEU A 489 5.11 -27.01 16.57
N PRO A 490 4.28 -25.99 16.86
CA PRO A 490 2.90 -26.20 17.27
C PRO A 490 2.08 -26.83 16.13
N THR A 491 1.03 -27.57 16.48
CA THR A 491 0.07 -28.13 15.52
C THR A 491 -0.65 -27.02 14.74
N LEU A 492 -0.90 -27.24 13.44
CA LEU A 492 -1.67 -26.30 12.61
C LEU A 492 -3.05 -26.03 13.22
N LYS A 493 -3.47 -24.76 13.20
CA LYS A 493 -4.79 -24.29 13.66
C LYS A 493 -5.72 -24.12 12.47
N GLY A 494 -7.01 -24.37 12.65
CA GLY A 494 -7.96 -24.16 11.57
C GLY A 494 -9.33 -24.78 11.72
N LYS A 495 -10.06 -24.83 10.60
CA LYS A 495 -11.36 -25.50 10.43
C LYS A 495 -11.39 -26.30 9.14
N GLY A 496 -12.20 -27.36 9.12
CA GLY A 496 -12.44 -28.19 7.94
C GLY A 496 -11.36 -29.25 7.68
N PHE A 497 -10.42 -29.43 8.59
CA PHE A 497 -9.46 -30.54 8.60
C PHE A 497 -9.17 -31.01 10.03
N HIS A 498 -8.68 -32.24 10.16
CA HIS A 498 -8.16 -32.80 11.40
C HIS A 498 -6.69 -33.25 11.26
N ALA A 499 -6.02 -33.50 12.38
CA ALA A 499 -4.71 -34.14 12.41
C ALA A 499 -4.85 -35.65 12.67
N SER A 500 -3.94 -36.46 12.11
CA SER A 500 -3.81 -37.89 12.39
C SER A 500 -3.53 -38.17 13.88
N GLU A 501 -3.76 -39.41 14.33
CA GLU A 501 -3.51 -39.81 15.74
C GLU A 501 -2.04 -39.56 16.17
N ASP A 502 -1.09 -39.74 15.25
CA ASP A 502 0.33 -39.47 15.47
C ASP A 502 0.75 -38.02 15.17
N LYS A 503 -0.21 -37.17 14.79
CA LYS A 503 -0.08 -35.75 14.42
C LYS A 503 0.87 -35.45 13.26
N LYS A 504 1.23 -36.45 12.46
CA LYS A 504 2.11 -36.27 11.30
C LYS A 504 1.39 -35.88 10.02
N GLN A 505 0.09 -36.14 9.88
CA GLN A 505 -0.67 -35.80 8.68
C GLN A 505 -1.87 -34.92 9.04
N TYR A 506 -2.18 -33.95 8.19
CA TYR A 506 -3.35 -33.09 8.31
C TYR A 506 -4.26 -33.38 7.12
N ILE A 507 -5.52 -33.70 7.39
CA ILE A 507 -6.43 -34.36 6.45
C ILE A 507 -7.74 -33.57 6.36
N SER A 508 -8.18 -33.23 5.16
CA SER A 508 -9.43 -32.46 4.96
C SER A 508 -10.67 -33.25 5.36
N ASP A 509 -11.58 -32.62 6.12
CA ASP A 509 -12.88 -33.15 6.51
C ASP A 509 -13.95 -32.93 5.44
N ILE A 510 -13.73 -32.05 4.46
CA ILE A 510 -14.72 -31.64 3.45
C ILE A 510 -14.05 -31.43 2.08
N THR A 511 -14.84 -31.48 1.00
CA THR A 511 -14.38 -30.96 -0.29
C THR A 511 -14.64 -29.46 -0.30
N GLY A 512 -13.60 -28.67 -0.57
CA GLY A 512 -13.67 -27.23 -0.32
C GLY A 512 -12.46 -26.45 -0.81
N ILE A 513 -12.57 -25.12 -0.71
CA ILE A 513 -11.49 -24.17 -0.94
C ILE A 513 -10.63 -24.08 0.31
N ILE A 514 -9.31 -24.18 0.17
CA ILE A 514 -8.33 -24.05 1.27
C ILE A 514 -7.61 -22.70 1.20
N GLU A 515 -7.68 -21.93 2.27
CA GLU A 515 -7.07 -20.60 2.38
C GLU A 515 -6.40 -20.39 3.75
N TRP A 516 -5.49 -19.41 3.82
CA TRP A 516 -4.97 -18.86 5.07
C TRP A 516 -5.77 -17.61 5.45
N ILE A 517 -6.16 -17.46 6.71
CA ILE A 517 -6.90 -16.28 7.19
C ILE A 517 -5.94 -15.18 7.68
N ASP A 518 -4.89 -15.57 8.42
CA ASP A 518 -4.09 -14.66 9.25
C ASP A 518 -2.62 -15.12 9.42
N ASP A 519 -2.05 -15.76 8.39
CA ASP A 519 -0.75 -16.45 8.38
C ASP A 519 -0.55 -17.58 9.42
N GLU A 520 -1.40 -17.70 10.44
CA GLU A 520 -1.39 -18.79 11.43
C GLU A 520 -2.49 -19.85 11.21
N THR A 521 -3.65 -19.44 10.69
CA THR A 521 -4.88 -20.25 10.64
C THR A 521 -5.23 -20.63 9.20
N ILE A 522 -5.44 -21.93 8.98
CA ILE A 522 -5.98 -22.49 7.72
C ILE A 522 -7.50 -22.64 7.86
N GLU A 523 -8.27 -22.30 6.84
CA GLU A 523 -9.68 -22.65 6.77
C GLU A 523 -10.00 -23.34 5.45
N ILE A 524 -10.79 -24.41 5.53
CA ILE A 524 -11.41 -25.05 4.37
C ILE A 524 -12.91 -24.70 4.38
N ARG A 525 -13.42 -24.17 3.26
CA ARG A 525 -14.83 -23.76 3.08
C ARG A 525 -15.49 -24.55 1.95
N ASN A 526 -16.79 -24.82 2.06
CA ASN A 526 -17.53 -25.55 1.03
C ASN A 526 -17.51 -24.81 -0.33
N VAL A 527 -17.34 -25.57 -1.41
CA VAL A 527 -17.50 -25.11 -2.80
C VAL A 527 -18.54 -25.99 -3.50
N TYR A 528 -19.41 -25.39 -4.32
CA TYR A 528 -20.35 -26.14 -5.17
C TYR A 528 -19.76 -26.32 -6.57
N VAL A 529 -19.48 -27.57 -6.95
CA VAL A 529 -18.83 -27.92 -8.22
C VAL A 529 -19.83 -28.52 -9.20
N VAL A 530 -19.94 -27.91 -10.39
CA VAL A 530 -20.66 -28.45 -11.55
C VAL A 530 -19.62 -29.05 -12.51
N ASP A 531 -19.55 -30.38 -12.56
CA ASP A 531 -18.64 -31.16 -13.41
C ASP A 531 -19.19 -31.28 -14.85
N GLY A 532 -19.51 -30.15 -15.45
CA GLY A 532 -20.19 -30.06 -16.75
C GLY A 532 -20.72 -28.65 -17.04
N ASP A 533 -21.59 -28.55 -18.04
CA ASP A 533 -22.28 -27.31 -18.42
C ASP A 533 -23.49 -27.05 -17.50
N VAL A 534 -23.79 -25.78 -17.21
CA VAL A 534 -25.05 -25.39 -16.55
C VAL A 534 -26.15 -25.30 -17.61
N ASP A 535 -26.91 -26.38 -17.73
CA ASP A 535 -27.96 -26.59 -18.72
C ASP A 535 -29.32 -26.95 -18.06
N LEU A 536 -30.27 -27.45 -18.85
CA LEU A 536 -31.59 -27.92 -18.37
C LEU A 536 -31.54 -29.09 -17.37
N SER A 537 -30.40 -29.78 -17.22
CA SER A 537 -30.22 -30.85 -16.24
C SER A 537 -29.71 -30.35 -14.88
N VAL A 538 -28.95 -29.25 -14.87
CA VAL A 538 -28.44 -28.59 -13.66
C VAL A 538 -29.42 -27.53 -13.15
N GLY A 539 -29.92 -26.69 -14.04
CA GLY A 539 -30.77 -25.54 -13.70
C GLY A 539 -30.03 -24.39 -13.04
N ASN A 540 -30.79 -23.46 -12.45
CA ASN A 540 -30.23 -22.29 -11.78
C ASN A 540 -29.44 -22.68 -10.52
N VAL A 541 -28.23 -22.14 -10.38
CA VAL A 541 -27.36 -22.38 -9.22
C VAL A 541 -27.54 -21.22 -8.23
N ASN A 542 -27.88 -21.54 -6.97
CA ASN A 542 -27.90 -20.57 -5.87
C ASN A 542 -27.24 -21.20 -4.64
N PHE A 543 -26.10 -20.66 -4.20
CA PHE A 543 -25.26 -21.30 -3.19
C PHE A 543 -24.70 -20.28 -2.17
N ASP A 544 -24.74 -20.66 -0.88
CA ASP A 544 -24.09 -19.89 0.18
C ASP A 544 -22.65 -20.41 0.38
N GLY A 545 -21.74 -19.85 -0.42
CA GLY A 545 -20.35 -20.25 -0.55
C GLY A 545 -19.83 -19.91 -1.95
N ASP A 546 -18.72 -20.54 -2.32
CA ASP A 546 -18.05 -20.38 -3.61
C ASP A 546 -18.59 -21.40 -4.66
N VAL A 547 -18.56 -21.07 -5.95
CA VAL A 547 -19.08 -21.91 -7.05
C VAL A 547 -18.01 -22.15 -8.13
N GLU A 548 -17.87 -23.40 -8.58
CA GLU A 548 -16.98 -23.82 -9.67
C GLU A 548 -17.80 -24.53 -10.77
N ILE A 549 -17.73 -24.05 -12.01
CA ILE A 549 -18.41 -24.63 -13.18
C ILE A 549 -17.34 -24.99 -14.21
N ARG A 550 -17.21 -26.28 -14.51
CA ARG A 550 -16.15 -26.82 -15.38
C ARG A 550 -16.51 -26.78 -16.87
N GLY A 551 -17.77 -26.54 -17.18
CA GLY A 551 -18.30 -26.36 -18.52
C GLY A 551 -18.75 -24.93 -18.81
N ASN A 552 -19.70 -24.83 -19.74
CA ASN A 552 -20.35 -23.59 -20.16
C ASN A 552 -21.53 -23.19 -19.24
N VAL A 553 -22.10 -22.02 -19.47
CA VAL A 553 -23.42 -21.63 -18.98
C VAL A 553 -24.32 -21.30 -20.17
N ASP A 554 -25.41 -22.05 -20.30
CA ASP A 554 -26.40 -21.88 -21.37
C ASP A 554 -27.33 -20.66 -21.15
N ALA A 555 -28.09 -20.34 -22.18
CA ALA A 555 -29.06 -19.23 -22.19
C ALA A 555 -30.11 -19.31 -21.07
N ASP A 556 -30.52 -18.13 -20.59
CA ASP A 556 -31.59 -17.91 -19.60
C ASP A 556 -31.36 -18.50 -18.19
N PHE A 557 -30.23 -19.17 -17.93
CA PHE A 557 -29.85 -19.62 -16.58
C PHE A 557 -29.26 -18.51 -15.70
N MET A 558 -29.38 -18.71 -14.38
CA MET A 558 -28.88 -17.82 -13.34
C MET A 558 -27.93 -18.55 -12.38
N ILE A 559 -26.77 -17.94 -12.11
CA ILE A 559 -25.83 -18.35 -11.07
C ILE A 559 -25.78 -17.25 -10.00
N SER A 560 -25.90 -17.66 -8.74
CA SER A 560 -25.88 -16.79 -7.56
C SER A 560 -25.00 -17.44 -6.48
N ALA A 561 -23.96 -16.72 -6.02
CA ALA A 561 -23.03 -17.17 -5.00
C ALA A 561 -22.75 -16.06 -3.98
N SER A 562 -22.68 -16.39 -2.68
CA SER A 562 -22.20 -15.43 -1.67
C SER A 562 -20.67 -15.29 -1.64
N GLY A 563 -19.94 -16.28 -2.16
CA GLY A 563 -18.50 -16.25 -2.40
C GLY A 563 -18.14 -15.86 -3.83
N ASN A 564 -17.11 -16.50 -4.37
CA ASN A 564 -16.62 -16.36 -5.72
C ASN A 564 -17.39 -17.25 -6.74
N VAL A 565 -17.31 -16.92 -8.03
CA VAL A 565 -17.77 -17.78 -9.13
C VAL A 565 -16.65 -18.00 -10.14
N SER A 566 -16.31 -19.25 -10.43
CA SER A 566 -15.35 -19.65 -11.46
C SER A 566 -16.05 -20.47 -12.55
N ILE A 567 -15.91 -20.07 -13.82
CA ILE A 567 -16.51 -20.73 -15.00
C ILE A 567 -15.39 -20.99 -16.03
N ALA A 568 -15.18 -22.25 -16.40
CA ALA A 568 -14.12 -22.64 -17.34
C ALA A 568 -14.53 -22.53 -18.83
N GLY A 569 -15.83 -22.63 -19.12
CA GLY A 569 -16.40 -22.51 -20.47
C GLY A 569 -16.77 -21.07 -20.87
N ASN A 570 -17.64 -20.97 -21.87
CA ASN A 570 -18.27 -19.71 -22.29
C ASN A 570 -19.62 -19.53 -21.58
N CYS A 571 -20.15 -18.32 -21.62
CA CYS A 571 -21.48 -17.97 -21.11
C CYS A 571 -22.32 -17.36 -22.24
N GLU A 572 -23.53 -17.84 -22.48
CA GLU A 572 -24.47 -17.22 -23.43
C GLU A 572 -25.73 -16.76 -22.71
N ALA A 573 -26.15 -15.50 -22.91
CA ALA A 573 -27.43 -14.93 -22.48
C ALA A 573 -27.90 -15.17 -21.01
N CYS A 574 -27.00 -15.58 -20.12
CA CYS A 574 -27.24 -15.93 -18.72
C CYS A 574 -27.01 -14.74 -17.77
N SER A 575 -27.34 -14.89 -16.48
CA SER A 575 -27.02 -13.91 -15.43
C SER A 575 -26.16 -14.50 -14.31
N ILE A 576 -25.14 -13.77 -13.85
CA ILE A 576 -24.13 -14.26 -12.91
C ILE A 576 -23.92 -13.23 -11.79
N PHE A 577 -24.15 -13.65 -10.54
CA PHE A 577 -24.01 -12.82 -9.35
C PHE A 577 -23.06 -13.49 -8.35
N ALA A 578 -22.03 -12.77 -7.90
CA ALA A 578 -21.08 -13.23 -6.89
C ALA A 578 -20.89 -12.16 -5.80
N GLY A 579 -20.85 -12.56 -4.54
CA GLY A 579 -20.49 -11.68 -3.43
C GLY A 579 -19.01 -11.28 -3.41
N LYS A 580 -18.14 -12.06 -4.08
CA LYS A 580 -16.71 -11.80 -4.29
C LYS A 580 -16.38 -11.75 -5.79
N ASP A 581 -15.32 -12.43 -6.22
CA ASP A 581 -14.78 -12.35 -7.58
C ASP A 581 -15.54 -13.23 -8.57
N ILE A 582 -15.50 -12.84 -9.85
CA ILE A 582 -15.96 -13.67 -10.97
C ILE A 582 -14.80 -13.91 -11.94
N LEU A 583 -14.55 -15.17 -12.25
CA LEU A 583 -13.63 -15.61 -13.30
C LEU A 583 -14.40 -16.39 -14.37
N ILE A 584 -14.33 -15.91 -15.61
CA ILE A 584 -14.83 -16.61 -16.80
C ILE A 584 -13.61 -16.85 -17.70
N GLN A 585 -13.15 -18.11 -17.81
CA GLN A 585 -11.97 -18.43 -18.62
C GLN A 585 -12.26 -18.33 -20.13
N GLY A 586 -13.51 -18.56 -20.53
CA GLY A 586 -14.04 -18.22 -21.85
C GLY A 586 -14.54 -16.78 -21.94
N GLY A 587 -15.49 -16.53 -22.84
CA GLY A 587 -16.13 -15.22 -23.01
C GLY A 587 -17.65 -15.28 -22.89
N VAL A 588 -18.27 -14.08 -22.84
CA VAL A 588 -19.72 -13.92 -22.67
C VAL A 588 -20.36 -13.33 -23.92
N GLN A 589 -21.38 -13.99 -24.43
CA GLN A 589 -22.24 -13.51 -25.52
C GLN A 589 -23.63 -13.20 -24.96
N GLY A 590 -23.81 -11.96 -24.50
CA GLY A 590 -24.92 -11.57 -23.64
C GLY A 590 -26.26 -11.32 -24.33
N ARG A 591 -26.31 -11.33 -25.67
CA ARG A 591 -27.51 -11.14 -26.53
C ARG A 591 -28.42 -9.93 -26.20
N GLY A 592 -27.95 -8.96 -25.41
CA GLY A 592 -28.73 -7.83 -24.89
C GLY A 592 -29.49 -8.12 -23.58
N THR A 593 -29.30 -9.29 -22.98
CA THR A 593 -29.98 -9.73 -21.74
C THR A 593 -29.05 -9.94 -20.55
N SER A 594 -27.83 -10.46 -20.76
CA SER A 594 -26.95 -10.87 -19.65
C SER A 594 -26.61 -9.76 -18.67
N GLU A 595 -26.72 -10.08 -17.38
CA GLU A 595 -26.28 -9.26 -16.25
C GLU A 595 -25.19 -9.99 -15.46
N ILE A 596 -24.03 -9.35 -15.27
CA ILE A 596 -22.88 -9.89 -14.54
C ILE A 596 -22.54 -8.92 -13.41
N ASN A 597 -22.43 -9.43 -12.18
CA ASN A 597 -22.19 -8.60 -10.99
C ASN A 597 -21.24 -9.30 -10.01
N ALA A 598 -19.97 -8.88 -10.00
CA ALA A 598 -18.98 -9.28 -9.01
C ALA A 598 -18.93 -8.24 -7.88
N GLY A 599 -19.07 -8.67 -6.63
CA GLY A 599 -18.81 -7.84 -5.46
C GLY A 599 -17.34 -7.46 -5.31
N GLY A 600 -16.44 -8.30 -5.83
CA GLY A 600 -15.00 -8.05 -5.97
C GLY A 600 -14.59 -7.76 -7.41
N SER A 601 -13.51 -8.42 -7.85
CA SER A 601 -12.90 -8.28 -9.18
C SER A 601 -13.58 -9.14 -10.25
N LEU A 602 -13.52 -8.72 -11.52
CA LEU A 602 -14.08 -9.46 -12.66
C LEU A 602 -13.02 -9.75 -13.74
N ILE A 603 -12.80 -11.02 -14.03
CA ILE A 603 -11.89 -11.50 -15.07
C ILE A 603 -12.69 -12.28 -16.12
N GLY A 604 -12.59 -11.89 -17.39
CA GLY A 604 -13.23 -12.60 -18.51
C GLY A 604 -12.42 -12.48 -19.80
N GLN A 605 -12.51 -13.43 -20.73
CA GLN A 605 -11.78 -13.30 -22.01
C GLN A 605 -12.35 -12.13 -22.85
N PHE A 606 -13.65 -12.12 -23.07
CA PHE A 606 -14.37 -11.08 -23.81
C PHE A 606 -15.81 -10.97 -23.33
N PHE A 607 -16.43 -9.80 -23.56
CA PHE A 607 -17.85 -9.58 -23.31
C PHE A 607 -18.48 -8.89 -24.52
N GLU A 608 -19.55 -9.48 -25.07
CA GLU A 608 -20.27 -8.97 -26.23
C GLU A 608 -21.76 -8.81 -25.92
N SER A 609 -22.33 -7.62 -26.13
CA SER A 609 -23.76 -7.32 -25.95
C SER A 609 -24.32 -7.71 -24.58
N CYS A 610 -23.58 -7.44 -23.50
CA CYS A 610 -24.05 -7.62 -22.13
C CYS A 610 -24.85 -6.39 -21.68
N LYS A 611 -26.02 -6.63 -21.08
CA LYS A 611 -26.95 -5.57 -20.62
C LYS A 611 -26.39 -4.79 -19.43
N ALA A 612 -25.71 -5.48 -18.53
CA ALA A 612 -24.98 -4.85 -17.43
C ALA A 612 -23.77 -5.71 -17.03
N ILE A 613 -22.63 -5.07 -16.85
CA ILE A 613 -21.43 -5.67 -16.25
C ILE A 613 -21.02 -4.80 -15.07
N LYS A 614 -20.87 -5.39 -13.89
CA LYS A 614 -20.48 -4.70 -12.65
C LYS A 614 -19.34 -5.43 -11.94
N ALA A 615 -18.36 -4.67 -11.49
CA ALA A 615 -17.26 -5.13 -10.63
C ALA A 615 -17.04 -4.12 -9.50
N GLY A 616 -17.06 -4.60 -8.25
CA GLY A 616 -16.77 -3.80 -7.05
C GLY A 616 -15.29 -3.46 -6.86
N GLU A 617 -14.39 -4.14 -7.58
CA GLU A 617 -12.96 -3.85 -7.65
C GLU A 617 -12.48 -3.74 -9.11
N ASP A 618 -11.33 -4.33 -9.46
CA ASP A 618 -10.70 -4.25 -10.78
C ASP A 618 -11.40 -5.17 -11.80
N MET A 619 -11.36 -4.78 -13.08
CA MET A 619 -11.87 -5.60 -14.18
C MET A 619 -10.76 -5.84 -15.22
N THR A 620 -10.57 -7.09 -15.65
CA THR A 620 -9.63 -7.43 -16.73
C THR A 620 -10.27 -8.26 -17.83
N CYS A 621 -10.16 -7.80 -19.08
CA CYS A 621 -10.65 -8.49 -20.27
C CYS A 621 -9.74 -8.27 -21.50
N THR A 622 -10.02 -8.95 -22.61
CA THR A 622 -9.35 -8.68 -23.91
C THR A 622 -10.25 -7.86 -24.85
N TYR A 623 -11.57 -7.81 -24.63
CA TYR A 623 -12.51 -7.19 -25.57
C TYR A 623 -13.85 -6.82 -24.90
N LEU A 624 -14.35 -5.61 -25.18
CA LEU A 624 -15.71 -5.16 -24.85
C LEU A 624 -16.40 -4.68 -26.13
N LEU A 625 -17.58 -5.23 -26.42
CA LEU A 625 -18.40 -4.87 -27.59
C LEU A 625 -19.86 -4.64 -27.19
N ASN A 626 -20.35 -3.41 -27.32
CA ASN A 626 -21.73 -3.02 -27.03
C ASN A 626 -22.20 -3.45 -25.62
N CYS A 627 -21.33 -3.29 -24.61
CA CYS A 627 -21.64 -3.63 -23.22
C CYS A 627 -21.73 -2.35 -22.37
N ASP A 628 -22.72 -2.28 -21.50
CA ASP A 628 -22.78 -1.26 -20.46
C ASP A 628 -22.10 -1.80 -19.19
N THR A 629 -21.00 -1.16 -18.81
CA THR A 629 -19.96 -1.72 -17.92
C THR A 629 -19.57 -0.70 -16.85
N CYS A 630 -19.60 -1.10 -15.57
CA CYS A 630 -19.17 -0.27 -14.44
C CYS A 630 -18.17 -1.02 -13.55
N CYS A 631 -16.97 -0.45 -13.41
CA CYS A 631 -15.85 -0.98 -12.65
C CYS A 631 -15.46 0.06 -11.60
N GLU A 632 -15.58 -0.28 -10.32
CA GLU A 632 -15.23 0.63 -9.20
C GLU A 632 -13.70 0.75 -8.99
N GLY A 633 -12.94 -0.26 -9.42
CA GLY A 633 -11.49 -0.23 -9.55
C GLY A 633 -11.01 0.27 -10.92
N LYS A 634 -9.93 -0.34 -11.42
CA LYS A 634 -9.31 -0.07 -12.71
C LYS A 634 -9.75 -1.09 -13.76
N LEU A 635 -10.05 -0.61 -14.98
CA LEU A 635 -10.26 -1.49 -16.14
C LEU A 635 -8.96 -1.72 -16.93
N SER A 636 -8.66 -2.98 -17.19
CA SER A 636 -7.53 -3.46 -18.00
C SER A 636 -8.05 -4.24 -19.23
N VAL A 637 -8.05 -3.60 -20.40
CA VAL A 637 -8.43 -4.24 -21.68
C VAL A 637 -7.16 -4.65 -22.42
N ALA A 638 -6.67 -5.84 -22.08
CA ALA A 638 -5.33 -6.33 -22.36
C ALA A 638 -5.18 -7.07 -23.71
N GLY A 639 -3.93 -7.42 -24.05
CA GLY A 639 -3.59 -8.21 -25.24
C GLY A 639 -3.64 -7.46 -26.58
N ARG A 640 -3.25 -8.14 -27.67
CA ARG A 640 -3.17 -7.57 -29.04
C ARG A 640 -4.50 -7.09 -29.64
N ARG A 641 -5.63 -7.45 -29.05
CA ARG A 641 -6.98 -7.03 -29.46
C ARG A 641 -7.70 -6.22 -28.37
N GLY A 642 -6.98 -5.71 -27.38
CA GLY A 642 -7.50 -4.99 -26.22
C GLY A 642 -8.32 -3.73 -26.56
N VAL A 643 -9.57 -3.88 -26.99
CA VAL A 643 -10.38 -2.75 -27.49
C VAL A 643 -11.79 -2.71 -26.92
N ILE A 644 -12.33 -1.49 -26.87
CA ILE A 644 -13.69 -1.14 -26.42
C ILE A 644 -14.44 -0.56 -27.62
N ILE A 645 -15.56 -1.17 -28.01
CA ILE A 645 -16.35 -0.76 -29.19
C ILE A 645 -17.84 -0.70 -28.82
N GLY A 646 -18.41 0.50 -28.79
CA GLY A 646 -19.82 0.70 -28.43
C GLY A 646 -20.11 0.52 -26.93
N GLY A 647 -21.33 0.90 -26.52
CA GLY A 647 -21.75 0.89 -25.11
C GLY A 647 -21.14 2.02 -24.26
N HIS A 648 -21.36 1.95 -22.96
CA HIS A 648 -20.80 2.85 -21.94
C HIS A 648 -19.91 2.07 -20.97
N THR A 649 -18.63 2.43 -20.90
CA THR A 649 -17.64 1.77 -20.05
C THR A 649 -17.07 2.73 -19.00
N ILE A 650 -17.47 2.56 -17.75
CA ILE A 650 -17.05 3.33 -16.58
C ILE A 650 -15.98 2.54 -15.82
N ALA A 651 -14.85 3.16 -15.52
CA ALA A 651 -13.76 2.57 -14.72
C ALA A 651 -13.18 3.62 -13.76
N LYS A 652 -13.69 3.68 -12.53
CA LYS A 652 -13.52 4.83 -11.63
C LYS A 652 -12.04 5.16 -11.35
N MET A 653 -11.19 4.16 -11.12
CA MET A 653 -9.76 4.37 -10.84
C MET A 653 -8.89 4.54 -12.11
N GLY A 654 -9.49 4.48 -13.30
CA GLY A 654 -8.79 4.63 -14.58
C GLY A 654 -8.88 3.40 -15.48
N MET A 655 -8.38 3.57 -16.70
CA MET A 655 -8.55 2.60 -17.79
C MET A 655 -7.27 2.45 -18.61
N GLU A 656 -6.95 1.22 -19.01
CA GLU A 656 -5.82 0.91 -19.88
C GLU A 656 -6.25 -0.04 -21.00
N CYS A 657 -6.03 0.35 -22.26
CA CYS A 657 -6.44 -0.44 -23.43
C CYS A 657 -5.49 -0.27 -24.62
N PHE A 658 -5.68 -1.07 -25.68
CA PHE A 658 -5.04 -0.88 -26.98
C PHE A 658 -5.85 0.02 -27.93
N GLY A 659 -7.18 0.08 -27.84
CA GLY A 659 -7.97 0.96 -28.70
C GLY A 659 -9.42 1.17 -28.28
N ILE A 660 -10.04 2.22 -28.80
CA ILE A 660 -11.42 2.61 -28.48
C ILE A 660 -12.13 3.07 -29.77
N GLY A 661 -13.35 2.60 -29.97
CA GLY A 661 -14.13 2.84 -31.18
C GLY A 661 -13.67 2.01 -32.38
N ASN A 662 -14.24 2.29 -33.55
CA ASN A 662 -13.94 1.59 -34.80
C ASN A 662 -14.03 2.54 -36.02
N LEU A 663 -13.65 2.04 -37.21
CA LEU A 663 -13.76 2.77 -38.48
C LEU A 663 -15.21 3.06 -38.93
N ALA A 664 -16.22 2.53 -38.23
CA ALA A 664 -17.64 2.81 -38.46
C ALA A 664 -18.19 3.84 -37.45
N GLU A 665 -17.31 4.53 -36.72
CA GLU A 665 -17.63 5.58 -35.73
C GLU A 665 -18.70 5.18 -34.70
N SER A 666 -18.73 3.90 -34.34
CA SER A 666 -19.70 3.35 -33.39
C SER A 666 -19.54 4.03 -32.02
N LYS A 667 -20.60 4.72 -31.56
CA LYS A 667 -20.66 5.54 -30.34
C LYS A 667 -20.17 4.75 -29.13
N SER A 668 -18.90 4.97 -28.79
CA SER A 668 -18.23 4.35 -27.63
C SER A 668 -18.08 5.42 -26.56
N ILE A 669 -18.63 5.21 -25.37
CA ILE A 669 -18.45 6.12 -24.23
C ILE A 669 -17.48 5.46 -23.24
N VAL A 670 -16.38 6.15 -22.92
CA VAL A 670 -15.47 5.74 -21.84
C VAL A 670 -15.39 6.82 -20.77
N GLU A 671 -15.46 6.40 -19.51
CA GLU A 671 -15.56 7.30 -18.35
C GLU A 671 -14.64 6.82 -17.22
N VAL A 672 -13.92 7.75 -16.59
CA VAL A 672 -13.09 7.48 -15.41
C VAL A 672 -13.18 8.65 -14.41
N GLY A 673 -12.77 8.42 -13.17
CA GLY A 673 -12.80 9.43 -12.11
C GLY A 673 -14.09 9.41 -11.30
N VAL A 674 -14.52 10.59 -10.86
CA VAL A 674 -15.75 10.78 -10.04
C VAL A 674 -16.91 11.13 -10.95
N GLY A 675 -17.93 10.26 -11.00
CA GLY A 675 -19.12 10.46 -11.83
C GLY A 675 -20.29 11.13 -11.11
N GLU A 676 -21.35 11.43 -11.87
CA GLU A 676 -22.62 11.98 -11.35
C GLU A 676 -23.20 11.13 -10.22
N GLY A 677 -23.25 9.80 -10.40
CA GLY A 677 -23.76 8.86 -9.40
C GLY A 677 -22.98 8.86 -8.08
N ASP A 678 -21.66 9.09 -8.12
CA ASP A 678 -20.83 9.21 -6.91
C ASP A 678 -21.18 10.51 -6.16
N THR A 679 -21.38 11.58 -6.92
CA THR A 679 -21.71 12.92 -6.40
C THR A 679 -23.12 12.92 -5.79
N ARG A 680 -24.10 12.29 -6.46
CA ARG A 680 -25.48 12.12 -5.97
C ARG A 680 -25.52 11.31 -4.68
N ALA A 681 -24.86 10.15 -4.65
CA ALA A 681 -24.79 9.31 -3.45
C ALA A 681 -24.13 10.04 -2.26
N TYR A 682 -23.09 10.83 -2.52
CA TYR A 682 -22.46 11.64 -1.49
C TYR A 682 -23.38 12.76 -0.96
N THR A 683 -24.14 13.46 -1.82
CA THR A 683 -25.12 14.46 -1.39
C THR A 683 -26.27 13.83 -0.59
N GLU A 684 -26.79 12.68 -1.03
CA GLU A 684 -27.81 11.92 -0.28
C GLU A 684 -27.30 11.48 1.11
N LEU A 685 -26.01 11.10 1.23
CA LEU A 685 -25.36 10.78 2.50
C LEU A 685 -25.14 12.02 3.39
N MET A 686 -24.73 13.16 2.82
CA MET A 686 -24.63 14.43 3.54
C MET A 686 -25.98 14.89 4.11
N ASN A 687 -27.06 14.74 3.35
CA ASN A 687 -28.40 15.14 3.77
C ASN A 687 -28.95 14.21 4.88
N LYS A 688 -28.57 12.93 4.92
CA LYS A 688 -28.79 12.05 6.09
C LYS A 688 -28.04 12.56 7.32
N CYS A 689 -26.74 12.85 7.19
CA CYS A 689 -25.90 13.39 8.27
C CYS A 689 -26.47 14.69 8.86
N GLU A 690 -26.85 15.67 8.03
CA GLU A 690 -27.38 16.96 8.51
C GLU A 690 -28.75 16.78 9.19
N LYS A 691 -29.62 15.88 8.69
CA LYS A 691 -30.88 15.53 9.36
C LYS A 691 -30.62 14.95 10.75
N VAL A 692 -29.81 13.89 10.87
CA VAL A 692 -29.51 13.23 12.16
C VAL A 692 -28.85 14.20 13.14
N GLN A 693 -27.95 15.06 12.68
CA GLN A 693 -27.37 16.12 13.52
C GLN A 693 -28.42 17.10 14.05
N ASN A 694 -29.44 17.43 13.26
CA ASN A 694 -30.52 18.31 13.70
C ASN A 694 -31.48 17.60 14.65
N ASP A 695 -31.80 16.32 14.42
CA ASP A 695 -32.57 15.49 15.35
C ASP A 695 -31.85 15.41 16.71
N ILE A 696 -30.53 15.15 16.73
CA ILE A 696 -29.68 15.19 17.94
C ILE A 696 -29.78 16.53 18.68
N LYS A 697 -29.65 17.67 17.98
CA LYS A 697 -29.79 19.00 18.61
C LYS A 697 -31.17 19.18 19.26
N THR A 698 -32.25 18.68 18.65
CA THR A 698 -33.59 18.78 19.25
C THR A 698 -33.73 17.93 20.52
N LEU A 699 -33.13 16.73 20.53
CA LEU A 699 -33.10 15.85 21.71
C LEU A 699 -32.27 16.47 22.85
N GLU A 700 -31.08 17.01 22.56
CA GLU A 700 -30.24 17.69 23.56
C GLU A 700 -30.95 18.92 24.15
N ASN A 701 -31.57 19.76 23.30
CA ASN A 701 -32.42 20.88 23.74
C ASN A 701 -33.64 20.44 24.56
N GLY A 702 -34.17 19.23 24.34
CA GLY A 702 -35.26 18.64 25.13
C GLY A 702 -34.76 18.19 26.51
N ILE A 703 -33.61 17.52 26.54
CA ILE A 703 -32.96 17.02 27.75
C ILE A 703 -32.53 18.18 28.66
N GLU A 704 -31.90 19.24 28.12
CA GLU A 704 -31.54 20.44 28.91
C GLU A 704 -32.76 21.09 29.59
N LYS A 705 -33.88 21.19 28.88
CA LYS A 705 -35.14 21.74 29.43
C LYS A 705 -35.71 20.88 30.56
N ILE A 706 -35.51 19.56 30.52
CA ILE A 706 -35.89 18.66 31.63
C ILE A 706 -34.88 18.75 32.78
N MET A 707 -33.58 18.86 32.47
CA MET A 707 -32.54 19.02 33.50
C MET A 707 -32.80 20.27 34.36
N ALA A 708 -33.22 21.37 33.74
CA ALA A 708 -33.51 22.65 34.38
C ALA A 708 -34.81 22.71 35.22
N MET A 709 -35.60 21.63 35.30
CA MET A 709 -36.84 21.61 36.10
C MET A 709 -36.56 21.38 37.60
N GLU A 710 -36.98 22.32 38.46
CA GLU A 710 -36.83 22.23 39.93
C GLU A 710 -37.60 21.06 40.58
N LYS A 711 -38.60 20.51 39.89
CA LYS A 711 -39.39 19.35 40.34
C LYS A 711 -39.64 18.42 39.17
N ARG A 712 -39.42 17.13 39.40
CA ARG A 712 -39.73 16.05 38.46
C ARG A 712 -40.79 15.14 39.06
N ASP A 713 -41.75 14.77 38.22
CA ASP A 713 -42.72 13.71 38.45
C ASP A 713 -42.17 12.44 37.76
N PRO A 714 -42.40 11.21 38.24
CA PRO A 714 -41.88 10.00 37.59
C PRO A 714 -42.20 9.89 36.09
N LYS A 715 -43.25 10.54 35.57
CA LYS A 715 -43.50 10.62 34.11
C LYS A 715 -42.51 11.50 33.33
N VAL A 716 -41.89 12.47 34.00
CA VAL A 716 -40.84 13.33 33.43
C VAL A 716 -39.51 12.57 33.39
N ASP A 717 -39.22 11.75 34.40
CA ASP A 717 -38.04 10.88 34.40
C ASP A 717 -38.20 9.73 33.36
N GLU A 718 -39.39 9.12 33.22
CA GLU A 718 -39.69 8.15 32.15
C GLU A 718 -39.57 8.76 30.73
N LEU A 719 -39.79 10.08 30.60
CA LEU A 719 -39.57 10.82 29.34
C LEU A 719 -38.08 11.16 29.13
N TYR A 720 -37.36 11.48 30.20
CA TYR A 720 -35.91 11.72 30.17
C TYR A 720 -35.17 10.47 29.67
N ASP A 721 -35.47 9.29 30.23
CA ASP A 721 -34.84 8.02 29.85
C ASP A 721 -35.03 7.72 28.35
N LYS A 722 -36.27 7.89 27.84
CA LYS A 722 -36.59 7.70 26.41
C LYS A 722 -35.88 8.71 25.50
N LEU A 723 -35.68 9.95 25.96
CA LEU A 723 -34.92 10.95 25.22
C LEU A 723 -33.42 10.64 25.22
N THR A 724 -32.87 10.10 26.30
CA THR A 724 -31.46 9.68 26.35
C THR A 724 -31.19 8.41 25.53
N ASP A 725 -32.11 7.44 25.52
CA ASP A 725 -32.02 6.26 24.64
C ASP A 725 -32.11 6.65 23.16
N ALA A 726 -33.03 7.55 22.81
CA ALA A 726 -33.12 8.11 21.46
C ALA A 726 -31.86 8.89 21.07
N LEU A 727 -31.30 9.70 21.98
CA LEU A 727 -30.06 10.45 21.76
C LEU A 727 -28.86 9.53 21.56
N TYR A 728 -28.75 8.45 22.34
CA TYR A 728 -27.69 7.44 22.18
C TYR A 728 -27.80 6.73 20.83
N THR A 729 -29.02 6.34 20.45
CA THR A 729 -29.30 5.68 19.15
C THR A 729 -28.95 6.59 17.98
N GLN A 730 -29.42 7.84 17.98
CA GLN A 730 -29.13 8.84 16.95
C GLN A 730 -27.63 9.18 16.89
N LYS A 731 -26.92 9.26 18.02
CA LYS A 731 -25.47 9.47 18.06
C LYS A 731 -24.68 8.28 17.51
N LYS A 732 -25.18 7.05 17.67
CA LYS A 732 -24.62 5.86 17.02
C LYS A 732 -24.84 5.90 15.51
N GLU A 733 -26.05 6.19 15.04
CA GLU A 733 -26.37 6.34 13.62
C GLU A 733 -25.52 7.44 12.96
N LEU A 734 -25.36 8.60 13.62
CA LEU A 734 -24.49 9.68 13.12
C LEU A 734 -23.04 9.23 12.98
N LYS A 735 -22.51 8.45 13.94
CA LYS A 735 -21.14 7.94 13.88
C LYS A 735 -20.96 7.03 12.66
N GLU A 736 -21.91 6.14 12.41
CA GLU A 736 -21.88 5.19 11.29
C GLU A 736 -21.99 5.92 9.94
N LEU A 737 -22.86 6.93 9.83
CA LEU A 737 -22.98 7.78 8.63
C LEU A 737 -21.73 8.66 8.39
N LEU A 738 -21.06 9.12 9.46
CA LEU A 738 -19.81 9.88 9.33
C LEU A 738 -18.63 8.99 8.90
N GLU A 739 -18.59 7.73 9.34
CA GLU A 739 -17.61 6.74 8.87
C GLU A 739 -17.85 6.36 7.40
N GLU A 740 -19.12 6.17 6.98
CA GLU A 740 -19.49 6.00 5.57
C GLU A 740 -19.09 7.21 4.71
N ARG A 741 -19.28 8.43 5.24
CA ARG A 741 -18.87 9.70 4.59
C ARG A 741 -17.35 9.76 4.39
N GLU A 742 -16.57 9.42 5.42
CA GLU A 742 -15.10 9.44 5.35
C GLU A 742 -14.59 8.43 4.31
N ILE A 743 -15.09 7.20 4.32
CA ILE A 743 -14.78 6.17 3.32
C ILE A 743 -15.14 6.65 1.90
N SER A 744 -16.29 7.29 1.74
CA SER A 744 -16.73 7.84 0.45
C SER A 744 -15.79 8.93 -0.07
N ILE A 745 -15.33 9.84 0.79
CA ILE A 745 -14.39 10.91 0.43
C ILE A 745 -13.01 10.35 0.08
N VAL A 746 -12.52 9.35 0.82
CA VAL A 746 -11.26 8.65 0.48
C VAL A 746 -11.36 7.99 -0.90
N LYS A 747 -12.46 7.30 -1.21
CA LYS A 747 -12.73 6.73 -2.55
C LYS A 747 -12.78 7.82 -3.64
N MET A 748 -13.49 8.92 -3.42
CA MET A 748 -13.57 10.04 -4.38
C MET A 748 -12.22 10.75 -4.58
N SER A 749 -11.41 10.87 -3.53
CA SER A 749 -10.06 11.46 -3.59
C SER A 749 -9.11 10.59 -4.40
N ALA A 750 -9.10 9.27 -4.18
CA ALA A 750 -8.29 8.32 -4.94
C ALA A 750 -8.61 8.32 -6.46
N ARG A 751 -9.85 8.68 -6.84
CA ARG A 751 -10.30 8.84 -8.22
C ARG A 751 -9.84 10.14 -8.90
N LYS A 752 -9.24 11.10 -8.17
CA LYS A 752 -8.85 12.42 -8.72
C LYS A 752 -7.79 12.32 -9.82
N ASP A 753 -6.86 11.37 -9.71
CA ASP A 753 -5.78 11.11 -10.69
C ASP A 753 -6.16 10.07 -11.77
N ALA A 754 -7.44 9.72 -11.89
CA ALA A 754 -7.92 8.77 -12.88
C ALA A 754 -7.66 9.25 -14.32
N LYS A 755 -7.30 8.29 -15.18
CA LYS A 755 -6.76 8.53 -16.52
C LYS A 755 -7.09 7.38 -17.46
N ILE A 756 -7.11 7.66 -18.76
CA ILE A 756 -7.33 6.65 -19.81
C ILE A 756 -6.06 6.55 -20.66
N GLU A 757 -5.42 5.38 -20.64
CA GLU A 757 -4.20 5.09 -21.42
C GLU A 757 -4.52 4.19 -22.62
N VAL A 758 -4.30 4.69 -23.84
CA VAL A 758 -4.57 3.98 -25.09
C VAL A 758 -3.27 3.71 -25.86
N LYS A 759 -2.84 2.45 -25.90
CA LYS A 759 -1.56 2.00 -26.49
C LYS A 759 -1.56 1.88 -28.02
N GLY A 760 -2.69 2.08 -28.67
CA GLY A 760 -2.87 1.93 -30.12
C GLY A 760 -3.66 3.09 -30.70
N THR A 761 -4.96 2.91 -30.98
CA THR A 761 -5.77 3.87 -31.75
C THR A 761 -7.13 4.17 -31.10
N VAL A 762 -7.50 5.45 -31.07
CA VAL A 762 -8.86 5.92 -30.75
C VAL A 762 -9.48 6.48 -32.02
N TYR A 763 -10.69 6.01 -32.35
CA TYR A 763 -11.42 6.43 -33.54
C TYR A 763 -12.44 7.56 -33.24
N PRO A 764 -12.86 8.33 -34.26
CA PRO A 764 -13.96 9.28 -34.13
C PRO A 764 -15.26 8.61 -33.66
N GLY A 765 -16.20 9.42 -33.15
CA GLY A 765 -17.42 8.93 -32.50
C GLY A 765 -17.21 8.47 -31.05
N THR A 766 -15.95 8.32 -30.60
CA THR A 766 -15.60 8.08 -29.20
C THR A 766 -15.88 9.32 -28.33
N ARG A 767 -16.55 9.11 -27.20
CA ARG A 767 -16.73 10.09 -26.12
C ARG A 767 -15.84 9.70 -24.94
N VAL A 768 -15.08 10.65 -24.43
CA VAL A 768 -14.15 10.44 -23.30
C VAL A 768 -14.55 11.37 -22.16
N ILE A 769 -14.90 10.81 -21.00
CA ILE A 769 -15.33 11.55 -19.82
C ILE A 769 -14.28 11.35 -18.71
N ILE A 770 -13.82 12.44 -18.09
CA ILE A 770 -12.97 12.38 -16.89
C ILE A 770 -13.54 13.33 -15.84
N SER A 771 -14.09 12.77 -14.76
CA SER A 771 -14.74 13.49 -13.66
C SER A 771 -15.69 14.62 -14.13
N SER A 772 -16.84 14.23 -14.71
CA SER A 772 -17.90 15.08 -15.30
C SER A 772 -17.49 16.06 -16.42
N ASP A 773 -16.30 15.98 -17.00
CA ASP A 773 -15.93 16.79 -18.18
C ASP A 773 -15.69 15.91 -19.43
N LEU A 774 -16.29 16.33 -20.54
CA LEU A 774 -16.41 15.56 -21.79
C LEU A 774 -15.43 16.05 -22.87
N TYR A 775 -14.65 15.12 -23.44
CA TYR A 775 -13.89 15.28 -24.67
C TYR A 775 -14.48 14.43 -25.81
N MET A 776 -14.79 15.08 -26.94
CA MET A 776 -15.33 14.45 -28.14
C MET A 776 -14.22 14.17 -29.15
N VAL A 777 -13.97 12.90 -29.47
CA VAL A 777 -12.95 12.53 -30.47
C VAL A 777 -13.51 12.75 -31.88
N LYS A 778 -12.91 13.69 -32.60
CA LYS A 778 -13.30 14.07 -33.99
C LYS A 778 -12.39 13.49 -35.07
N GLU A 779 -11.18 13.07 -34.71
CA GLU A 779 -10.16 12.56 -35.63
C GLU A 779 -9.48 11.32 -35.05
N THR A 780 -8.89 10.49 -35.91
CA THR A 780 -8.21 9.25 -35.46
C THR A 780 -6.87 9.57 -34.79
N ILE A 781 -6.79 9.39 -33.47
CA ILE A 781 -5.60 9.69 -32.66
C ILE A 781 -4.95 8.42 -32.11
N LYS A 782 -3.63 8.45 -31.86
CA LYS A 782 -2.84 7.25 -31.55
C LYS A 782 -1.87 7.45 -30.39
N ASN A 783 -1.60 6.37 -29.65
CA ASN A 783 -0.68 6.32 -28.50
C ASN A 783 -0.99 7.39 -27.43
N VAL A 784 -2.27 7.64 -27.14
CA VAL A 784 -2.72 8.77 -26.32
C VAL A 784 -2.90 8.41 -24.84
N ARG A 785 -2.64 9.37 -23.97
CA ARG A 785 -3.07 9.39 -22.57
C ARG A 785 -4.04 10.55 -22.40
N PHE A 786 -5.32 10.27 -22.12
CA PHE A 786 -6.25 11.32 -21.70
C PHE A 786 -6.04 11.66 -20.22
N VAL A 787 -6.10 12.95 -19.91
CA VAL A 787 -5.95 13.51 -18.56
C VAL A 787 -6.83 14.75 -18.43
N LYS A 788 -7.35 14.98 -17.22
CA LYS A 788 -7.93 16.28 -16.83
C LYS A 788 -6.81 17.20 -16.33
N ARG A 789 -6.78 18.45 -16.79
CA ARG A 789 -5.89 19.52 -16.34
C ARG A 789 -6.68 20.82 -16.35
N ASP A 790 -6.54 21.63 -15.31
CA ASP A 790 -7.10 22.99 -15.26
C ASP A 790 -8.62 23.03 -15.59
N GLY A 791 -9.36 22.01 -15.12
CA GLY A 791 -10.80 21.85 -15.39
C GLY A 791 -11.19 21.38 -16.80
N VAL A 792 -10.23 20.96 -17.64
CA VAL A 792 -10.45 20.55 -19.04
C VAL A 792 -9.85 19.16 -19.31
N VAL A 793 -10.58 18.32 -20.04
CA VAL A 793 -10.07 17.03 -20.54
C VAL A 793 -9.31 17.24 -21.85
N GLY A 794 -8.05 16.82 -21.85
CA GLY A 794 -7.19 16.79 -23.04
C GLY A 794 -6.45 15.46 -23.17
N TYR A 795 -5.56 15.36 -24.16
CA TYR A 795 -4.71 14.19 -24.32
C TYR A 795 -3.25 14.56 -24.59
N VAL A 796 -2.35 13.64 -24.21
CA VAL A 796 -0.92 13.71 -24.49
C VAL A 796 -0.52 12.51 -25.34
N VAL A 797 0.06 12.76 -26.52
CA VAL A 797 0.62 11.71 -27.39
C VAL A 797 1.92 11.18 -26.78
N ARG A 798 2.03 9.86 -26.63
CA ARG A 798 3.27 9.19 -26.22
C ARG A 798 4.08 8.76 -27.43
N THR A 799 5.32 9.23 -27.52
CA THR A 799 6.30 8.80 -28.53
C THR A 799 7.07 7.53 -28.12
N LYS A 800 7.02 7.13 -26.85
CA LYS A 800 7.49 5.84 -26.32
C LYS A 800 6.58 5.35 -25.19
N PHE A 801 6.50 4.03 -25.05
CA PHE A 801 5.96 3.29 -23.90
C PHE A 801 7.09 2.42 -23.33
#